data_AF-A0A246ALR2-F1
#
_entry.id   AF-A0A246ALR2-F1
#
_cell.length_a   1.000
_cell.length_b   1.000
_cell.length_c   1.000
_cell.angle_alpha   90.00
_cell.angle_beta   90.00
_cell.angle_gamma   90.00
#
_symmetry.space_group_name_H-M   'P 1'
#
loop_
_entity.id
_entity.type
_entity.pdbx_description
1 polymer ?
#
loop_
_entity_poly.entity_id
_entity_poly.type
_entity_poly.pdbx_seq_one_letter_code
_entity_poly.pdbx_strand_id
1 'polypeptide(L)'
;MNTDKTFQQLIQQGIPNDLPQPKPYEPQINHAPKRKEILSDDEKKLALKNALRYFEPKFHAELLPEFREELEIYGRIYMYRFRPDYEIKARPISDYPGKSEQAKSIMLMIQNNLDYAVAQHPHELITYGGNGAVFQNWAQYLLTMKYLSEMTDEQTLTMYSGHPMGLFPSHKDAPRVVVTNGMVIPNYSKPDDWEKFNALGVSQYGQMTAGSYMYIGPQGIVHGTTITVLNAFRKIKKEPKGGLFVTSGLGGMSGAQPKAGNIAGCITVCAEVNPKITRIRHEQKWIDEIHENIDLLVERVRTAQANRETVSLAYLGNVVEVWEKFDGENLRIDIGSDQTSLHNPWAGGYYPAGIPFEESNKMMAENPELFKEKVQESLRRHAAAINQHTAKGTYFFDYGNAFLLEASRAGADIMAENGIDFRYPSYVQDIMGPMCFDYGFGPFRWVCTSGKPEDLQKTDEIASRVLEELMKNSPVEIQQQMGDNIQWIKGAQENKLVVGSQARILYADAEGRMKIAEAFNNAIKNGEIGEIVLGRDHHDVSGTDSPYRETSNIYDGSRFTADMAIQNVIGDSFRGATWVSIHNGGGVGWGEVINGGFGMLLDGSEDADRRLKSMLFWDVNNGISRRSWARNEGAVFAIKRAMEIEPNLKVTLPNLVDDNLL
;
A
#
# COMPACT_ATOMS: atom_id res chain seq x y z
N MET A 1 35.58 -15.60 5.73
CA MET A 1 36.15 -15.49 4.36
C MET A 1 35.60 -14.23 3.72
N ASN A 2 36.50 -13.37 3.24
CA ASN A 2 36.34 -12.08 2.53
C ASN A 2 35.50 -10.97 3.20
N THR A 3 36.05 -10.37 4.26
CA THR A 3 35.64 -9.07 4.83
C THR A 3 36.14 -7.84 4.03
N ASP A 4 36.85 -8.03 2.91
CA ASP A 4 37.49 -6.93 2.17
C ASP A 4 36.66 -6.40 0.98
N LYS A 5 35.45 -6.91 0.74
CA LYS A 5 34.62 -6.41 -0.37
C LYS A 5 33.89 -5.13 0.00
N THR A 6 33.96 -4.13 -0.87
CA THR A 6 33.18 -2.90 -0.73
C THR A 6 31.69 -3.17 -0.98
N PHE A 7 30.82 -2.27 -0.49
CA PHE A 7 29.37 -2.32 -0.77
C PHE A 7 29.09 -2.48 -2.27
N GLN A 8 29.78 -1.70 -3.11
CA GLN A 8 29.61 -1.76 -4.56
C GLN A 8 29.99 -3.12 -5.14
N GLN A 9 31.09 -3.71 -4.68
CA GLN A 9 31.52 -5.05 -5.12
C GLN A 9 30.53 -6.13 -4.66
N LEU A 10 29.91 -5.99 -3.48
CA LEU A 10 28.89 -6.92 -3.00
C LEU A 10 27.60 -6.84 -3.83
N ILE A 11 27.18 -5.63 -4.22
CA ILE A 11 26.03 -5.43 -5.12
C ILE A 11 26.27 -6.07 -6.50
N GLN A 12 27.46 -5.87 -7.06
CA GLN A 12 27.83 -6.38 -8.39
C GLN A 12 28.05 -7.91 -8.41
N GLN A 13 28.26 -8.54 -7.26
CA GLN A 13 28.62 -9.95 -7.18
C GLN A 13 27.47 -10.88 -7.64
N GLY A 14 26.22 -10.56 -7.29
CA GLY A 14 25.11 -11.50 -7.41
C GLY A 14 25.32 -12.74 -6.54
N ILE A 15 25.04 -13.93 -7.08
CA ILE A 15 25.25 -15.19 -6.36
C ILE A 15 26.76 -15.41 -6.13
N PRO A 16 27.21 -15.60 -4.87
CA PRO A 16 28.61 -15.85 -4.59
C PRO A 16 29.17 -17.13 -5.23
N ASN A 17 30.43 -17.09 -5.66
CA ASN A 17 31.14 -18.25 -6.23
C ASN A 17 31.50 -19.34 -5.22
N ASP A 18 31.41 -19.01 -3.92
CA ASP A 18 31.62 -19.87 -2.75
C ASP A 18 30.45 -19.69 -1.79
N LEU A 19 30.04 -20.76 -1.09
CA LEU A 19 28.92 -20.66 -0.16
C LEU A 19 29.27 -19.76 1.04
N PRO A 20 28.46 -18.72 1.32
CA PRO A 20 28.63 -17.96 2.55
C PRO A 20 28.23 -18.84 3.75
N GLN A 21 28.68 -18.45 4.94
CA GLN A 21 28.32 -19.16 6.17
C GLN A 21 26.81 -19.04 6.43
N PRO A 22 26.17 -20.08 7.00
CA PRO A 22 24.79 -20.00 7.47
C PRO A 22 24.57 -18.79 8.39
N LYS A 23 23.42 -18.14 8.27
CA LYS A 23 23.06 -17.00 9.12
C LYS A 23 22.30 -17.49 10.36
N PRO A 24 22.64 -17.02 11.57
CA PRO A 24 21.85 -17.34 12.76
C PRO A 24 20.48 -16.67 12.71
N TYR A 25 19.50 -17.28 13.37
CA TYR A 25 18.19 -16.66 13.61
C TYR A 25 18.32 -15.52 14.64
N GLU A 26 17.70 -14.37 14.36
CA GLU A 26 17.84 -13.15 15.16
C GLU A 26 16.53 -12.85 15.92
N PRO A 27 16.35 -13.32 17.16
CA PRO A 27 15.05 -13.26 17.86
C PRO A 27 14.55 -11.84 18.15
N GLN A 28 15.43 -10.84 18.11
CA GLN A 28 15.09 -9.42 18.24
C GLN A 28 14.42 -8.84 16.99
N ILE A 29 14.61 -9.45 15.82
CA ILE A 29 14.00 -9.02 14.57
C ILE A 29 12.56 -9.55 14.49
N ASN A 30 11.65 -8.74 13.96
CA ASN A 30 10.28 -9.15 13.76
C ASN A 30 10.20 -10.11 12.56
N HIS A 31 10.10 -11.41 12.82
CA HIS A 31 10.03 -12.44 11.79
C HIS A 31 8.60 -12.76 11.35
N ALA A 32 8.44 -13.18 10.09
CA ALA A 32 7.14 -13.61 9.57
C ALA A 32 6.68 -14.92 10.27
N PRO A 33 5.36 -15.09 10.51
CA PRO A 33 4.83 -16.32 11.08
C PRO A 33 5.00 -17.50 10.11
N LYS A 34 5.01 -18.74 10.64
CA LYS A 34 5.02 -19.97 9.84
C LYS A 34 3.84 -19.98 8.86
N ARG A 35 4.09 -20.34 7.61
CA ARG A 35 3.06 -20.41 6.55
C ARG A 35 2.35 -21.76 6.54
N LYS A 36 1.14 -21.76 5.97
CA LYS A 36 0.29 -22.96 5.84
C LYS A 36 1.04 -24.05 5.08
N GLU A 37 1.08 -25.25 5.64
CA GLU A 37 1.59 -26.43 4.95
C GLU A 37 0.54 -26.92 3.94
N ILE A 38 0.76 -26.60 2.66
CA ILE A 38 -0.21 -26.91 1.58
C ILE A 38 0.38 -27.79 0.46
N LEU A 39 1.70 -27.98 0.46
CA LEU A 39 2.38 -28.76 -0.59
C LEU A 39 2.27 -30.26 -0.31
N SER A 40 1.90 -31.02 -1.34
CA SER A 40 2.09 -32.47 -1.38
C SER A 40 3.58 -32.85 -1.40
N ASP A 41 3.92 -34.11 -1.15
CA ASP A 41 5.32 -34.55 -1.14
C ASP A 41 6.05 -34.34 -2.48
N ASP A 42 5.36 -34.52 -3.60
CA ASP A 42 5.93 -34.25 -4.92
C ASP A 42 6.10 -32.75 -5.17
N GLU A 43 5.20 -31.94 -4.64
CA GLU A 43 5.32 -30.47 -4.69
C GLU A 43 6.43 -29.96 -3.77
N LYS A 44 6.67 -30.58 -2.61
CA LYS A 44 7.84 -30.28 -1.76
C LYS A 44 9.14 -30.58 -2.51
N LYS A 45 9.23 -31.72 -3.19
CA LYS A 45 10.38 -32.03 -4.07
C LYS A 45 10.51 -31.00 -5.20
N LEU A 46 9.40 -30.56 -5.79
CA LEU A 46 9.40 -29.52 -6.83
C LEU A 46 9.88 -28.17 -6.29
N ALA A 47 9.40 -27.73 -5.11
CA ALA A 47 9.85 -26.51 -4.45
C ALA A 47 11.37 -26.51 -4.23
N LEU A 48 11.93 -27.63 -3.78
CA LEU A 48 13.38 -27.79 -3.61
C LEU A 48 14.14 -27.71 -4.95
N LYS A 49 13.62 -28.34 -6.01
CA LYS A 49 14.19 -28.20 -7.37
C LYS A 49 14.16 -26.74 -7.85
N ASN A 50 13.03 -26.06 -7.63
CA ASN A 50 12.84 -24.66 -8.01
C ASN A 50 13.78 -23.74 -7.23
N ALA A 51 14.01 -23.98 -5.94
CA ALA A 51 14.97 -23.24 -5.13
C ALA A 51 16.42 -23.48 -5.59
N LEU A 52 16.79 -24.72 -5.92
CA LEU A 52 18.15 -25.06 -6.35
C LEU A 52 18.53 -24.50 -7.74
N ARG A 53 17.56 -24.06 -8.56
CA ARG A 53 17.81 -23.52 -9.91
C ARG A 53 18.70 -22.28 -9.92
N TYR A 54 18.81 -21.57 -8.80
CA TYR A 54 19.62 -20.36 -8.67
C TYR A 54 21.11 -20.65 -8.44
N PHE A 55 21.48 -21.90 -8.19
CA PHE A 55 22.81 -22.28 -7.72
C PHE A 55 23.45 -23.32 -8.64
N GLU A 56 24.78 -23.25 -8.79
CA GLU A 56 25.54 -24.25 -9.53
C GLU A 56 25.38 -25.65 -8.89
N PRO A 57 25.39 -26.74 -9.67
CA PRO A 57 25.20 -28.10 -9.16
C PRO A 57 26.15 -28.50 -8.01
N LYS A 58 27.36 -27.93 -7.98
CA LYS A 58 28.35 -28.17 -6.92
C LYS A 58 27.85 -27.81 -5.52
N PHE A 59 26.88 -26.91 -5.40
CA PHE A 59 26.31 -26.48 -4.12
C PHE A 59 25.06 -27.26 -3.71
N HIS A 60 24.47 -28.04 -4.60
CA HIS A 60 23.16 -28.65 -4.36
C HIS A 60 23.18 -29.63 -3.17
N ALA A 61 24.27 -30.37 -2.98
CA ALA A 61 24.39 -31.32 -1.88
C ALA A 61 24.37 -30.66 -0.49
N GLU A 62 24.90 -29.44 -0.38
CA GLU A 62 24.90 -28.67 0.88
C GLU A 62 23.60 -27.88 1.06
N LEU A 63 23.08 -27.27 -0.01
CA LEU A 63 21.89 -26.42 0.07
C LEU A 63 20.57 -27.21 0.16
N LEU A 64 20.50 -28.41 -0.41
CA LEU A 64 19.26 -29.21 -0.39
C LEU A 64 18.74 -29.50 1.04
N PRO A 65 19.54 -29.99 2.00
CA PRO A 65 19.06 -30.19 3.36
C PRO A 65 18.66 -28.87 4.04
N GLU A 66 19.39 -27.79 3.81
CA GLU A 66 19.08 -26.46 4.36
C GLU A 66 17.74 -25.92 3.84
N PHE A 67 17.50 -25.98 2.52
CA PHE A 67 16.23 -25.53 1.93
C PHE A 67 15.06 -26.43 2.32
N ARG A 68 15.31 -27.72 2.57
CA ARG A 68 14.28 -28.62 3.12
C ARG A 68 13.90 -28.19 4.54
N GLU A 69 14.89 -27.91 5.37
CA GLU A 69 14.68 -27.44 6.73
C GLU A 69 13.93 -26.10 6.75
N GLU A 70 14.30 -25.13 5.90
CA GLU A 70 13.56 -23.88 5.78
C GLU A 70 12.08 -24.12 5.40
N LEU A 71 11.84 -24.99 4.42
CA LEU A 71 10.49 -25.31 3.97
C LEU A 71 9.66 -25.97 5.10
N GLU A 72 10.25 -26.81 5.92
CA GLU A 72 9.58 -27.49 7.05
C GLU A 72 9.30 -26.55 8.22
N ILE A 73 10.26 -25.69 8.56
CA ILE A 73 10.16 -24.76 9.70
C ILE A 73 9.24 -23.58 9.36
N TYR A 74 9.44 -22.95 8.21
CA TYR A 74 8.80 -21.68 7.87
C TYR A 74 7.66 -21.84 6.86
N GLY A 75 7.54 -23.00 6.20
CA GLY A 75 6.63 -23.19 5.07
C GLY A 75 7.11 -22.51 3.78
N ARG A 76 8.34 -21.98 3.76
CA ARG A 76 8.94 -21.18 2.69
C ARG A 76 10.46 -21.37 2.66
N ILE A 77 11.06 -21.16 1.48
CA ILE A 77 12.51 -21.21 1.27
C ILE A 77 12.98 -19.77 1.01
N TYR A 78 13.46 -19.09 2.04
CA TYR A 78 13.94 -17.71 1.99
C TYR A 78 15.41 -17.62 1.57
N MET A 79 16.15 -18.73 1.70
CA MET A 79 17.58 -18.83 1.44
C MET A 79 18.38 -17.89 2.36
N TYR A 80 18.15 -17.96 3.67
CA TYR A 80 18.69 -17.01 4.66
C TYR A 80 20.21 -16.89 4.61
N ARG A 81 20.91 -17.98 4.28
CA ARG A 81 22.37 -18.00 4.05
C ARG A 81 22.84 -16.87 3.12
N PHE A 82 22.03 -16.48 2.14
CA PHE A 82 22.37 -15.49 1.12
C PHE A 82 21.94 -14.07 1.45
N ARG A 83 21.37 -13.81 2.64
CA ARG A 83 21.13 -12.45 3.12
C ARG A 83 22.46 -11.68 3.20
N PRO A 84 22.58 -10.48 2.60
CA PRO A 84 23.80 -9.68 2.66
C PRO A 84 24.18 -9.26 4.08
N ASP A 85 25.48 -9.08 4.31
CA ASP A 85 26.02 -8.59 5.59
C ASP A 85 26.09 -7.07 5.70
N TYR A 86 25.93 -6.34 4.58
CA TYR A 86 25.84 -4.88 4.65
C TYR A 86 24.47 -4.45 5.18
N GLU A 87 24.46 -3.31 5.86
CA GLU A 87 23.21 -2.67 6.29
C GLU A 87 22.35 -2.33 5.06
N ILE A 88 21.17 -2.94 4.99
CA ILE A 88 20.17 -2.68 3.94
C ILE A 88 19.40 -1.43 4.34
N LYS A 89 19.60 -0.35 3.59
CA LYS A 89 18.88 0.92 3.73
C LYS A 89 19.01 1.74 2.46
N ALA A 90 18.13 2.71 2.27
CA ALA A 90 18.32 3.71 1.22
C ALA A 90 19.64 4.48 1.47
N ARG A 91 20.43 4.67 0.41
CA ARG A 91 21.71 5.41 0.43
C ARG A 91 21.64 6.51 -0.61
N PRO A 92 22.49 7.55 -0.54
CA PRO A 92 22.65 8.48 -1.66
C PRO A 92 22.86 7.70 -2.97
N ILE A 93 22.21 8.12 -4.05
CA ILE A 93 22.25 7.40 -5.34
C ILE A 93 23.67 7.19 -5.87
N SER A 94 24.57 8.12 -5.57
CA SER A 94 26.00 8.05 -5.91
C SER A 94 26.73 6.86 -5.30
N ASP A 95 26.21 6.27 -4.21
CA ASP A 95 26.85 5.14 -3.53
C ASP A 95 26.63 3.82 -4.29
N TYR A 96 25.58 3.75 -5.11
CA TYR A 96 25.22 2.56 -5.87
C TYR A 96 26.10 2.41 -7.13
N PRO A 97 26.63 1.21 -7.39
CA PRO A 97 27.37 0.96 -8.62
C PRO A 97 26.41 0.84 -9.80
N GLY A 98 26.78 1.32 -10.98
CA GLY A 98 25.95 1.13 -12.16
C GLY A 98 26.33 2.02 -13.33
N LYS A 99 25.85 1.65 -14.53
CA LYS A 99 26.02 2.45 -15.76
C LYS A 99 24.81 3.33 -16.07
N SER A 100 23.67 3.09 -15.42
CA SER A 100 22.41 3.80 -15.61
C SER A 100 21.98 4.41 -14.27
N GLU A 101 21.79 5.73 -14.21
CA GLU A 101 21.28 6.41 -13.01
C GLU A 101 19.85 5.95 -12.69
N GLN A 102 19.07 5.67 -13.72
CA GLN A 102 17.74 5.08 -13.59
C GLN A 102 17.77 3.71 -12.91
N ALA A 103 18.76 2.85 -13.21
CA ALA A 103 18.89 1.56 -12.54
C ALA A 103 19.37 1.72 -11.08
N LYS A 104 20.23 2.71 -10.80
CA LYS A 104 20.66 3.03 -9.43
C LYS A 104 19.52 3.53 -8.55
N SER A 105 18.61 4.34 -9.11
CA SER A 105 17.44 4.81 -8.36
C SER A 105 16.52 3.65 -7.97
N ILE A 106 16.40 2.62 -8.81
CA ILE A 106 15.65 1.40 -8.48
C ILE A 106 16.34 0.59 -7.37
N MET A 107 17.67 0.47 -7.40
CA MET A 107 18.42 -0.17 -6.31
C MET A 107 18.21 0.53 -4.96
N LEU A 108 18.24 1.87 -4.97
CA LEU A 108 17.92 2.70 -3.80
C LEU A 108 16.52 2.36 -3.26
N MET A 109 15.54 2.33 -4.15
CA MET A 109 14.16 2.06 -3.78
C MET A 109 13.93 0.63 -3.27
N ILE A 110 14.58 -0.37 -3.87
CA ILE A 110 14.55 -1.76 -3.39
C ILE A 110 15.11 -1.84 -1.97
N GLN A 111 16.26 -1.21 -1.70
CA GLN A 111 16.85 -1.22 -0.36
C GLN A 111 16.02 -0.42 0.65
N ASN A 112 15.32 0.64 0.23
CA ASN A 112 14.36 1.33 1.10
C ASN A 112 13.21 0.41 1.53
N ASN A 113 12.64 -0.36 0.59
CA ASN A 113 11.57 -1.30 0.90
C ASN A 113 11.98 -2.44 1.85
N LEU A 114 13.29 -2.74 1.92
CA LEU A 114 13.88 -3.78 2.78
C LEU A 114 14.63 -3.21 3.98
N ASP A 115 14.60 -1.89 4.18
CA ASP A 115 15.22 -1.22 5.31
C ASP A 115 14.57 -1.72 6.61
N TYR A 116 15.37 -1.99 7.65
CA TYR A 116 14.89 -2.50 8.94
C TYR A 116 13.97 -1.51 9.65
N ALA A 117 14.11 -0.21 9.35
CA ALA A 117 13.21 0.82 9.84
C ALA A 117 11.87 0.85 9.09
N VAL A 118 11.81 0.29 7.88
CA VAL A 118 10.68 0.40 6.95
C VAL A 118 9.88 -0.90 6.84
N ALA A 119 10.58 -2.02 6.66
CA ALA A 119 10.01 -3.33 6.39
C ALA A 119 9.44 -4.00 7.65
N GLN A 120 8.28 -4.64 7.51
CA GLN A 120 7.62 -5.38 8.58
C GLN A 120 8.40 -6.63 8.99
N HIS A 121 8.91 -7.39 8.01
CA HIS A 121 9.73 -8.58 8.22
C HIS A 121 10.94 -8.55 7.26
N PRO A 122 12.00 -7.78 7.60
CA PRO A 122 13.10 -7.50 6.67
C PRO A 122 13.86 -8.77 6.24
N HIS A 123 14.00 -9.77 7.12
CA HIS A 123 14.71 -11.01 6.81
C HIS A 123 13.95 -11.93 5.85
N GLU A 124 12.61 -11.84 5.85
CA GLU A 124 11.72 -12.59 4.96
C GLU A 124 11.31 -11.76 3.72
N LEU A 125 11.97 -10.62 3.51
CA LEU A 125 11.79 -9.73 2.37
C LEU A 125 10.36 -9.15 2.26
N ILE A 126 9.64 -9.05 3.39
CA ILE A 126 8.26 -8.54 3.44
C ILE A 126 8.26 -7.10 3.97
N THR A 127 7.75 -6.18 3.16
CA THR A 127 7.67 -4.77 3.52
C THR A 127 6.45 -4.47 4.38
N TYR A 128 5.25 -4.94 4.04
CA TYR A 128 4.03 -4.70 4.82
C TYR A 128 2.88 -5.67 4.45
N GLY A 129 1.75 -5.54 5.16
CA GLY A 129 0.54 -6.33 4.90
C GLY A 129 0.61 -7.78 5.37
N GLY A 130 1.64 -8.14 6.13
CA GLY A 130 1.91 -9.49 6.65
C GLY A 130 2.61 -10.43 5.65
N ASN A 131 2.45 -10.21 4.34
CA ASN A 131 3.04 -11.03 3.28
C ASN A 131 3.38 -10.26 1.99
N GLY A 132 3.21 -8.94 1.96
CA GLY A 132 3.59 -8.09 0.81
C GLY A 132 5.11 -8.05 0.65
N ALA A 133 5.62 -8.87 -0.27
CA ALA A 133 7.04 -9.13 -0.42
C ALA A 133 7.68 -8.36 -1.57
N VAL A 134 8.96 -8.02 -1.39
CA VAL A 134 9.83 -7.45 -2.43
C VAL A 134 10.35 -8.57 -3.34
N PHE A 135 10.79 -9.67 -2.74
CA PHE A 135 11.28 -10.88 -3.42
C PHE A 135 10.85 -12.12 -2.65
N GLN A 136 10.85 -13.28 -3.31
CA GLN A 136 10.51 -14.56 -2.67
C GLN A 136 11.66 -15.08 -1.80
N ASN A 137 12.90 -14.75 -2.16
CA ASN A 137 14.11 -15.24 -1.49
C ASN A 137 15.31 -14.32 -1.78
N TRP A 138 16.38 -14.50 -0.99
CA TRP A 138 17.59 -13.69 -1.09
C TRP A 138 18.40 -13.89 -2.38
N ALA A 139 18.29 -15.04 -3.06
CA ALA A 139 18.93 -15.22 -4.35
C ALA A 139 18.37 -14.28 -5.43
N GLN A 140 17.04 -14.07 -5.42
CA GLN A 140 16.38 -13.12 -6.31
C GLN A 140 16.86 -11.69 -6.06
N TYR A 141 16.94 -11.27 -4.78
CA TYR A 141 17.51 -9.97 -4.41
C TYR A 141 18.92 -9.80 -4.98
N LEU A 142 19.84 -10.74 -4.71
CA LEU A 142 21.23 -10.65 -5.16
C LEU A 142 21.35 -10.54 -6.69
N LEU A 143 20.59 -11.36 -7.43
CA LEU A 143 20.59 -11.31 -8.89
C LEU A 143 20.01 -10.01 -9.43
N THR A 144 18.92 -9.50 -8.85
CA THR A 144 18.32 -8.22 -9.26
C THR A 144 19.30 -7.07 -9.04
N MET A 145 19.93 -6.99 -7.86
CA MET A 145 20.93 -5.95 -7.57
C MET A 145 22.12 -6.03 -8.53
N LYS A 146 22.59 -7.25 -8.85
CA LYS A 146 23.63 -7.45 -9.87
C LYS A 146 23.18 -6.92 -11.24
N TYR A 147 22.02 -7.35 -11.74
CA TYR A 147 21.53 -6.95 -13.07
C TYR A 147 21.35 -5.43 -13.18
N LEU A 148 20.79 -4.78 -12.15
CA LEU A 148 20.66 -3.32 -12.11
C LEU A 148 22.02 -2.61 -12.12
N SER A 149 23.05 -3.20 -11.51
CA SER A 149 24.40 -2.63 -11.48
C SER A 149 25.20 -2.79 -12.79
N GLU A 150 24.80 -3.70 -13.69
CA GLU A 150 25.54 -3.94 -14.94
C GLU A 150 24.80 -3.44 -16.20
N MET A 151 23.48 -3.25 -16.11
CA MET A 151 22.64 -2.85 -17.24
C MET A 151 22.96 -1.46 -17.77
N THR A 152 22.65 -1.25 -19.04
CA THR A 152 22.67 0.07 -19.70
C THR A 152 21.26 0.62 -19.89
N ASP A 153 21.14 1.87 -20.34
CA ASP A 153 19.84 2.48 -20.71
C ASP A 153 19.21 1.87 -21.98
N GLU A 154 19.91 0.94 -22.65
CA GLU A 154 19.40 0.21 -23.82
C GLU A 154 18.90 -1.19 -23.44
N GLN A 155 18.66 -1.44 -22.15
CA GLN A 155 18.17 -2.71 -21.62
C GLN A 155 16.99 -2.53 -20.67
N THR A 156 16.19 -3.58 -20.57
CA THR A 156 15.07 -3.74 -19.62
C THR A 156 15.26 -5.04 -18.84
N LEU A 157 15.23 -4.96 -17.51
CA LEU A 157 15.15 -6.12 -16.63
C LEU A 157 13.68 -6.56 -16.49
N THR A 158 13.41 -7.83 -16.79
CA THR A 158 12.05 -8.38 -16.61
C THR A 158 11.95 -9.17 -15.29
N MET A 159 10.99 -8.79 -14.46
CA MET A 159 10.76 -9.36 -13.13
C MET A 159 9.48 -10.19 -13.11
N TYR A 160 9.62 -11.48 -12.85
CA TYR A 160 8.55 -12.47 -12.79
C TYR A 160 8.26 -12.85 -11.35
N SER A 161 7.34 -12.11 -10.71
CA SER A 161 6.97 -12.30 -9.30
C SER A 161 8.19 -12.37 -8.37
N GLY A 162 9.09 -11.39 -8.47
CA GLY A 162 10.35 -11.35 -7.74
C GLY A 162 11.51 -12.03 -8.45
N HIS A 163 11.30 -13.00 -9.34
CA HIS A 163 12.41 -13.60 -10.08
C HIS A 163 12.95 -12.65 -11.17
N PRO A 164 14.24 -12.26 -11.14
CA PRO A 164 14.85 -11.55 -12.25
C PRO A 164 15.11 -12.51 -13.41
N MET A 165 14.29 -12.45 -14.44
CA MET A 165 14.42 -13.33 -15.61
C MET A 165 15.67 -12.99 -16.42
N GLY A 166 16.01 -11.70 -16.51
CA GLY A 166 17.23 -11.23 -17.14
C GLY A 166 17.08 -9.87 -17.82
N LEU A 167 18.20 -9.39 -18.34
CA LEU A 167 18.30 -8.14 -19.12
C LEU A 167 18.03 -8.42 -20.59
N PHE A 168 17.00 -7.78 -21.15
CA PHE A 168 16.65 -7.86 -22.57
C PHE A 168 16.97 -6.53 -23.25
N PRO A 169 17.47 -6.53 -24.51
CA PRO A 169 17.64 -5.30 -25.27
C PRO A 169 16.32 -4.51 -25.40
N SER A 170 16.42 -3.19 -25.28
CA SER A 170 15.30 -2.24 -25.39
C SER A 170 15.81 -0.91 -25.94
N HIS A 171 15.28 0.23 -25.46
CA HIS A 171 15.77 1.55 -25.80
C HIS A 171 15.73 2.51 -24.60
N LYS A 172 16.41 3.66 -24.71
CA LYS A 172 16.51 4.73 -23.69
C LYS A 172 15.18 5.14 -23.05
N ASP A 173 14.14 5.30 -23.85
CA ASP A 173 12.79 5.68 -23.39
C ASP A 173 11.99 4.54 -22.75
N ALA A 174 12.43 3.29 -22.89
CA ALA A 174 11.76 2.15 -22.28
C ALA A 174 11.98 2.13 -20.75
N PRO A 175 11.14 1.40 -19.99
CA PRO A 175 11.39 1.19 -18.58
C PRO A 175 12.67 0.38 -18.39
N ARG A 176 13.49 0.71 -17.38
CA ARG A 176 14.63 -0.12 -16.97
C ARG A 176 14.17 -1.43 -16.33
N VAL A 177 13.00 -1.44 -15.72
CA VAL A 177 12.42 -2.64 -15.10
C VAL A 177 10.93 -2.75 -15.43
N VAL A 178 10.48 -3.96 -15.78
CA VAL A 178 9.06 -4.31 -15.87
C VAL A 178 8.76 -5.38 -14.83
N VAL A 179 7.84 -5.08 -13.91
CA VAL A 179 7.51 -5.96 -12.79
C VAL A 179 6.12 -6.56 -12.90
N THR A 180 6.04 -7.87 -12.75
CA THR A 180 4.78 -8.56 -12.50
C THR A 180 4.85 -9.22 -11.13
N ASN A 181 3.78 -9.14 -10.32
CA ASN A 181 3.69 -9.88 -9.06
C ASN A 181 2.34 -10.58 -8.94
N GLY A 182 2.37 -11.90 -8.75
CA GLY A 182 1.15 -12.65 -8.46
C GLY A 182 0.26 -12.90 -9.67
N MET A 183 0.74 -12.61 -10.88
CA MET A 183 -0.06 -12.75 -12.09
C MET A 183 -0.31 -14.23 -12.39
N VAL A 184 -1.58 -14.58 -12.52
CA VAL A 184 -2.04 -15.95 -12.62
C VAL A 184 -3.26 -16.03 -13.53
N ILE A 185 -3.46 -17.21 -14.14
CA ILE A 185 -4.68 -17.49 -14.91
C ILE A 185 -5.88 -17.38 -13.95
N PRO A 186 -6.94 -16.62 -14.28
CA PRO A 186 -7.99 -16.25 -13.33
C PRO A 186 -8.59 -17.41 -12.50
N ASN A 187 -8.82 -18.57 -13.12
CA ASN A 187 -9.39 -19.74 -12.45
C ASN A 187 -8.47 -20.39 -11.39
N TYR A 188 -7.21 -19.95 -11.30
CA TYR A 188 -6.19 -20.42 -10.36
C TYR A 188 -5.72 -19.27 -9.44
N SER A 189 -6.60 -18.29 -9.21
CA SER A 189 -6.33 -17.11 -8.39
C SER A 189 -7.01 -17.17 -7.01
N LYS A 190 -7.21 -18.37 -6.44
CA LYS A 190 -7.77 -18.49 -5.08
C LYS A 190 -6.69 -18.35 -4.02
N PRO A 191 -7.03 -18.00 -2.76
CA PRO A 191 -6.04 -17.84 -1.69
C PRO A 191 -5.12 -19.06 -1.47
N ASP A 192 -5.65 -20.28 -1.60
CA ASP A 192 -4.85 -21.51 -1.47
C ASP A 192 -3.94 -21.75 -2.69
N ASP A 193 -4.33 -21.30 -3.89
CA ASP A 193 -3.45 -21.34 -5.06
C ASP A 193 -2.23 -20.43 -4.84
N TRP A 194 -2.47 -19.23 -4.29
CA TRP A 194 -1.42 -18.30 -3.86
C TRP A 194 -0.43 -18.95 -2.90
N GLU A 195 -0.92 -19.52 -1.78
CA GLU A 195 -0.08 -20.14 -0.77
C GLU A 195 0.79 -21.26 -1.35
N LYS A 196 0.22 -22.06 -2.26
CA LYS A 196 0.94 -23.10 -3.00
C LYS A 196 2.01 -22.52 -3.93
N PHE A 197 1.66 -21.57 -4.79
CA PHE A 197 2.58 -21.01 -5.78
C PHE A 197 3.75 -20.26 -5.14
N ASN A 198 3.52 -19.61 -3.99
CA ASN A 198 4.59 -18.97 -3.25
C ASN A 198 5.54 -20.00 -2.59
N ALA A 199 5.00 -21.06 -1.97
CA ALA A 199 5.82 -22.14 -1.42
C ALA A 199 6.65 -22.86 -2.48
N LEU A 200 6.11 -23.00 -3.70
CA LEU A 200 6.81 -23.57 -4.85
C LEU A 200 7.90 -22.65 -5.42
N GLY A 201 7.98 -21.38 -5.02
CA GLY A 201 8.94 -20.42 -5.55
C GLY A 201 8.59 -19.89 -6.96
N VAL A 202 7.32 -19.92 -7.35
CA VAL A 202 6.86 -19.52 -8.70
C VAL A 202 6.00 -18.26 -8.73
N SER A 203 5.58 -17.73 -7.58
CA SER A 203 4.80 -16.50 -7.49
C SER A 203 4.99 -15.79 -6.16
N GLN A 204 4.68 -14.50 -6.10
CA GLN A 204 4.74 -13.68 -4.88
C GLN A 204 3.60 -12.66 -4.82
N TYR A 205 3.23 -12.27 -3.60
CA TYR A 205 2.25 -11.24 -3.36
C TYR A 205 3.00 -9.92 -3.15
N GLY A 206 2.93 -9.04 -4.15
CA GLY A 206 3.63 -7.76 -4.14
C GLY A 206 2.88 -6.63 -3.41
N GLN A 207 1.68 -6.91 -2.87
CA GLN A 207 0.75 -5.88 -2.40
C GLN A 207 0.59 -4.80 -3.49
N MET A 208 0.76 -3.52 -3.16
CA MET A 208 0.83 -2.39 -4.08
C MET A 208 2.28 -1.96 -4.18
N THR A 209 2.85 -1.36 -3.12
CA THR A 209 4.19 -0.76 -3.19
C THR A 209 5.35 -1.63 -2.70
N ALA A 210 5.06 -2.81 -2.15
CA ALA A 210 6.11 -3.73 -1.67
C ALA A 210 6.88 -4.34 -2.85
N GLY A 211 6.16 -4.98 -3.76
CA GLY A 211 6.75 -5.63 -4.93
C GLY A 211 7.07 -4.68 -6.10
N SER A 212 6.65 -3.42 -6.03
CA SER A 212 6.94 -2.39 -7.04
C SER A 212 8.03 -1.41 -6.61
N TYR A 213 8.61 -1.62 -5.43
CA TYR A 213 9.74 -0.84 -4.92
C TYR A 213 9.38 0.65 -4.73
N MET A 214 8.21 0.95 -4.17
CA MET A 214 7.76 2.35 -4.03
C MET A 214 7.13 2.66 -2.66
N TYR A 215 7.46 1.86 -1.65
CA TYR A 215 6.97 2.08 -0.29
C TYR A 215 7.86 3.12 0.40
N ILE A 216 7.27 4.06 1.15
CA ILE A 216 7.99 5.17 1.81
C ILE A 216 7.66 5.26 3.31
N GLY A 217 7.28 4.12 3.89
CA GLY A 217 6.79 4.07 5.25
C GLY A 217 5.34 4.56 5.39
N PRO A 218 4.94 4.88 6.64
CA PRO A 218 3.53 5.03 7.02
C PRO A 218 2.89 6.36 6.61
N GLN A 219 3.69 7.35 6.18
CA GLN A 219 3.19 8.68 5.84
C GLN A 219 2.12 8.66 4.74
N GLY A 220 2.18 7.70 3.81
CA GLY A 220 1.14 7.48 2.80
C GLY A 220 -0.22 7.19 3.40
N ILE A 221 -0.24 6.33 4.43
CA ILE A 221 -1.47 5.95 5.10
C ILE A 221 -1.96 7.08 6.01
N VAL A 222 -1.06 7.77 6.72
CA VAL A 222 -1.43 8.95 7.54
C VAL A 222 -2.10 10.01 6.67
N HIS A 223 -1.53 10.34 5.50
CA HIS A 223 -2.12 11.29 4.55
C HIS A 223 -3.51 10.82 4.08
N GLY A 224 -3.60 9.63 3.47
CA GLY A 224 -4.86 9.13 2.92
C GLY A 224 -5.97 9.03 3.97
N THR A 225 -5.61 8.64 5.20
CA THR A 225 -6.56 8.57 6.32
C THR A 225 -6.99 9.95 6.81
N THR A 226 -6.08 10.92 6.83
CA THR A 226 -6.42 12.30 7.18
C THR A 226 -7.45 12.85 6.20
N ILE A 227 -7.23 12.66 4.89
CA ILE A 227 -8.17 13.06 3.83
C ILE A 227 -9.51 12.34 3.99
N THR A 228 -9.49 11.02 4.25
CA THR A 228 -10.71 10.22 4.43
C THR A 228 -11.55 10.73 5.61
N VAL A 229 -10.92 10.95 6.78
CA VAL A 229 -11.61 11.41 7.99
C VAL A 229 -12.16 12.83 7.82
N LEU A 230 -11.37 13.75 7.24
CA LEU A 230 -11.82 15.11 6.96
C LEU A 230 -13.06 15.13 6.04
N ASN A 231 -13.07 14.28 5.00
CA ASN A 231 -14.18 14.22 4.07
C ASN A 231 -15.40 13.47 4.65
N ALA A 232 -15.19 12.44 5.48
CA ALA A 232 -16.27 11.79 6.22
C ALA A 232 -17.01 12.77 7.14
N PHE A 233 -16.29 13.64 7.87
CA PHE A 233 -16.88 14.71 8.68
C PHE A 233 -17.67 15.72 7.84
N ARG A 234 -17.15 16.11 6.67
CA ARG A 234 -17.88 16.99 5.73
C ARG A 234 -19.17 16.34 5.22
N LYS A 235 -19.16 15.04 4.92
CA LYS A 235 -20.36 14.31 4.48
C LYS A 235 -21.49 14.36 5.50
N ILE A 236 -21.16 14.16 6.77
CA ILE A 236 -22.13 14.26 7.86
C ILE A 236 -22.38 15.71 8.32
N LYS A 237 -21.81 16.71 7.61
CA LYS A 237 -21.93 18.14 7.89
C LYS A 237 -21.57 18.50 9.34
N LYS A 238 -20.53 17.87 9.87
CA LYS A 238 -20.04 18.07 11.24
C LYS A 238 -18.56 18.46 11.23
N GLU A 239 -18.17 19.36 12.14
CA GLU A 239 -16.75 19.66 12.36
C GLU A 239 -16.04 18.47 13.04
N PRO A 240 -14.77 18.17 12.67
CA PRO A 240 -13.99 17.13 13.34
C PRO A 240 -13.82 17.38 14.85
N LYS A 241 -13.71 18.66 15.25
CA LYS A 241 -13.38 19.04 16.63
C LYS A 241 -14.48 18.69 17.63
N GLY A 242 -14.19 17.74 18.53
CA GLY A 242 -15.16 17.13 19.45
C GLY A 242 -16.00 16.02 18.81
N GLY A 243 -15.78 15.72 17.53
CA GLY A 243 -16.35 14.56 16.85
C GLY A 243 -15.60 13.29 17.21
N LEU A 244 -16.32 12.18 17.33
CA LEU A 244 -15.78 10.87 17.67
C LEU A 244 -15.64 9.97 16.44
N PHE A 245 -14.41 9.54 16.18
CA PHE A 245 -14.05 8.51 15.21
C PHE A 245 -13.66 7.21 15.93
N VAL A 246 -14.43 6.13 15.70
CA VAL A 246 -14.12 4.80 16.25
C VAL A 246 -13.61 3.88 15.14
N THR A 247 -12.48 3.23 15.39
CA THR A 247 -11.84 2.29 14.46
C THR A 247 -11.04 1.19 15.19
N SER A 248 -10.32 0.37 14.44
CA SER A 248 -9.57 -0.79 14.91
C SER A 248 -8.22 -0.98 14.20
N GLY A 249 -7.33 -1.68 14.91
CA GLY A 249 -6.03 -2.12 14.44
C GLY A 249 -4.95 -1.05 14.57
N LEU A 250 -3.80 -1.42 15.13
CA LEU A 250 -2.61 -0.57 15.24
C LEU A 250 -1.38 -1.15 14.51
N GLY A 251 -1.61 -2.12 13.62
CA GLY A 251 -0.62 -2.73 12.73
C GLY A 251 0.06 -1.77 11.75
N GLY A 252 0.72 -2.31 10.73
CA GLY A 252 1.58 -1.54 9.81
C GLY A 252 0.91 -0.30 9.21
N MET A 253 -0.27 -0.49 8.58
CA MET A 253 -1.07 0.59 8.00
C MET A 253 -2.04 1.21 9.02
N SER A 254 -2.77 0.38 9.77
CA SER A 254 -3.86 0.84 10.65
C SER A 254 -3.39 1.64 11.85
N GLY A 255 -2.13 1.49 12.26
CA GLY A 255 -1.49 2.35 13.27
C GLY A 255 -1.49 3.83 12.91
N ALA A 256 -1.62 4.19 11.62
CA ALA A 256 -1.69 5.58 11.18
C ALA A 256 -3.01 6.29 11.54
N GLN A 257 -4.09 5.54 11.84
CA GLN A 257 -5.43 6.11 12.03
C GLN A 257 -5.51 7.07 13.24
N PRO A 258 -5.01 6.73 14.44
CA PRO A 258 -4.85 7.66 15.56
C PRO A 258 -4.19 8.99 15.16
N LYS A 259 -3.04 8.91 14.47
CA LYS A 259 -2.28 10.09 14.06
C LYS A 259 -3.05 10.93 13.04
N ALA A 260 -3.72 10.28 12.09
CA ALA A 260 -4.56 10.94 11.10
C ALA A 260 -5.77 11.64 11.74
N GLY A 261 -6.40 11.03 12.74
CA GLY A 261 -7.47 11.64 13.52
C GLY A 261 -6.99 12.89 14.27
N ASN A 262 -5.78 12.85 14.84
CA ASN A 262 -5.16 14.03 15.46
C ASN A 262 -4.91 15.16 14.44
N ILE A 263 -4.43 14.84 13.24
CA ILE A 263 -4.21 15.84 12.18
C ILE A 263 -5.56 16.40 11.66
N ALA A 264 -6.58 15.55 11.54
CA ALA A 264 -7.93 15.96 11.18
C ALA A 264 -8.62 16.78 12.30
N GLY A 265 -8.15 16.64 13.54
CA GLY A 265 -8.64 17.38 14.69
C GLY A 265 -9.81 16.75 15.44
N CYS A 266 -9.97 15.42 15.37
CA CYS A 266 -11.05 14.69 16.05
C CYS A 266 -10.58 13.87 17.26
N ILE A 267 -11.53 13.29 17.98
CA ILE A 267 -11.28 12.28 19.01
C ILE A 267 -11.25 10.94 18.29
N THR A 268 -10.16 10.20 18.43
CA THR A 268 -10.04 8.84 17.87
C THR A 268 -10.05 7.81 18.99
N VAL A 269 -10.89 6.79 18.87
CA VAL A 269 -10.79 5.56 19.65
C VAL A 269 -10.36 4.44 18.71
N CYS A 270 -9.19 3.85 18.95
CA CYS A 270 -8.67 2.76 18.14
C CYS A 270 -8.42 1.52 19.01
N ALA A 271 -9.16 0.44 18.77
CA ALA A 271 -8.99 -0.81 19.51
C ALA A 271 -7.92 -1.70 18.88
N GLU A 272 -7.08 -2.32 19.71
CA GLU A 272 -6.04 -3.27 19.32
C GLU A 272 -5.85 -4.32 20.40
N VAL A 273 -5.78 -5.59 20.00
CA VAL A 273 -5.65 -6.72 20.91
C VAL A 273 -4.19 -7.03 21.27
N ASN A 274 -3.24 -6.63 20.43
CA ASN A 274 -1.82 -6.93 20.60
C ASN A 274 -1.11 -5.84 21.45
N PRO A 275 -0.71 -6.14 22.70
CA PRO A 275 -0.08 -5.14 23.57
C PRO A 275 1.27 -4.63 23.03
N LYS A 276 2.00 -5.47 22.29
CA LYS A 276 3.30 -5.11 21.72
C LYS A 276 3.16 -3.95 20.72
N ILE A 277 2.21 -4.05 19.80
CA ILE A 277 2.07 -3.01 18.77
C ILE A 277 1.45 -1.73 19.32
N THR A 278 0.50 -1.84 20.25
CA THR A 278 -0.07 -0.68 20.96
C THR A 278 1.01 0.14 21.65
N ARG A 279 1.91 -0.53 22.38
CA ARG A 279 3.05 0.12 23.02
C ARG A 279 3.98 0.80 22.03
N ILE A 280 4.34 0.14 20.92
CA ILE A 280 5.19 0.71 19.88
C ILE A 280 4.57 2.00 19.30
N ARG A 281 3.26 2.00 19.01
CA ARG A 281 2.57 3.19 18.46
C ARG A 281 2.49 4.35 19.46
N HIS A 282 2.33 4.04 20.75
CA HIS A 282 2.39 5.05 21.80
C HIS A 282 3.80 5.63 21.97
N GLU A 283 4.84 4.80 21.95
CA GLU A 283 6.25 5.26 21.97
C GLU A 283 6.59 6.14 20.75
N GLN A 284 5.95 5.87 19.59
CA GLN A 284 6.03 6.70 18.38
C GLN A 284 5.24 8.02 18.48
N LYS A 285 4.47 8.24 19.56
CA LYS A 285 3.55 9.38 19.75
C LYS A 285 2.49 9.48 18.67
N TRP A 286 2.03 8.33 18.17
CA TRP A 286 0.88 8.26 17.28
C TRP A 286 -0.42 8.05 18.05
N ILE A 287 -0.31 7.57 19.28
CA ILE A 287 -1.39 7.42 20.27
C ILE A 287 -1.04 8.30 21.45
N ASP A 288 -2.02 9.01 22.02
CA ASP A 288 -1.82 9.88 23.17
C ASP A 288 -2.05 9.14 24.50
N GLU A 289 -3.05 8.24 24.55
CA GLU A 289 -3.39 7.50 25.77
C GLU A 289 -3.71 6.02 25.47
N ILE A 290 -3.36 5.12 26.40
CA ILE A 290 -3.72 3.70 26.35
C ILE A 290 -4.70 3.40 27.49
N HIS A 291 -5.79 2.71 27.18
CA HIS A 291 -6.83 2.30 28.12
C HIS A 291 -7.01 0.78 28.06
N GLU A 292 -6.99 0.12 29.22
CA GLU A 292 -7.24 -1.32 29.37
C GLU A 292 -8.63 -1.62 29.96
N ASN A 293 -9.23 -0.63 30.64
CA ASN A 293 -10.56 -0.73 31.21
C ASN A 293 -11.57 0.05 30.35
N ILE A 294 -12.58 -0.66 29.84
CA ILE A 294 -13.55 -0.08 28.91
C ILE A 294 -14.48 0.96 29.58
N ASP A 295 -14.77 0.83 30.88
CA ASP A 295 -15.59 1.81 31.60
C ASP A 295 -14.84 3.14 31.75
N LEU A 296 -13.53 3.09 32.06
CA LEU A 296 -12.68 4.28 32.11
C LEU A 296 -12.52 4.93 30.73
N LEU A 297 -12.46 4.13 29.66
CA LEU A 297 -12.45 4.65 28.29
C LEU A 297 -13.74 5.43 27.99
N VAL A 298 -14.91 4.91 28.37
CA VAL A 298 -16.20 5.59 28.17
C VAL A 298 -16.21 6.95 28.87
N GLU A 299 -15.78 7.01 30.14
CA GLU A 299 -15.67 8.26 30.89
C GLU A 299 -14.73 9.24 30.19
N ARG A 300 -13.55 8.78 29.77
CA ARG A 300 -12.55 9.59 29.08
C ARG A 300 -13.05 10.18 27.76
N VAL A 301 -13.78 9.38 26.98
CA VAL A 301 -14.39 9.82 25.72
C VAL A 301 -15.45 10.89 25.97
N ARG A 302 -16.30 10.72 26.98
CA ARG A 302 -17.30 11.75 27.36
C ARG A 302 -16.62 13.06 27.74
N THR A 303 -15.53 13.02 28.51
CA THR A 303 -14.73 14.21 28.83
C THR A 303 -14.13 14.85 27.58
N ALA A 304 -13.53 14.04 26.69
CA ALA A 304 -12.95 14.54 25.44
C ALA A 304 -13.98 15.25 24.56
N GLN A 305 -15.18 14.66 24.43
CA GLN A 305 -16.29 15.23 23.67
C GLN A 305 -16.76 16.55 24.28
N ALA A 306 -16.95 16.60 25.60
CA ALA A 306 -17.37 17.81 26.33
C ALA A 306 -16.36 18.96 26.17
N ASN A 307 -15.07 18.65 26.22
CA ASN A 307 -13.98 19.64 26.08
C ASN A 307 -13.62 19.94 24.61
N ARG A 308 -14.23 19.24 23.65
CA ARG A 308 -13.93 19.33 22.21
C ARG A 308 -12.43 19.14 21.92
N GLU A 309 -11.85 18.12 22.55
CA GLU A 309 -10.44 17.77 22.43
C GLU A 309 -10.09 17.17 21.07
N THR A 310 -8.80 17.25 20.74
CA THR A 310 -8.15 16.44 19.70
C THR A 310 -7.25 15.45 20.45
N VAL A 311 -7.66 14.19 20.50
CA VAL A 311 -6.95 13.16 21.28
C VAL A 311 -7.15 11.79 20.67
N SER A 312 -6.11 10.98 20.69
CA SER A 312 -6.14 9.59 20.25
C SER A 312 -6.03 8.63 21.44
N LEU A 313 -7.07 7.83 21.62
CA LEU A 313 -7.25 6.89 22.73
C LEU A 313 -7.17 5.47 22.17
N ALA A 314 -6.14 4.72 22.53
CA ALA A 314 -6.07 3.30 22.20
C ALA A 314 -6.76 2.46 23.27
N TYR A 315 -7.60 1.52 22.84
CA TYR A 315 -8.15 0.50 23.72
C TYR A 315 -7.36 -0.81 23.52
N LEU A 316 -6.67 -1.27 24.57
CA LEU A 316 -5.99 -2.57 24.56
C LEU A 316 -7.03 -3.67 24.85
N GLY A 317 -7.69 -4.11 23.79
CA GLY A 317 -8.81 -5.05 23.84
C GLY A 317 -9.47 -5.21 22.47
N ASN A 318 -10.60 -5.90 22.42
CA ASN A 318 -11.26 -6.20 21.15
C ASN A 318 -12.15 -5.03 20.70
N VAL A 319 -12.14 -4.69 19.40
CA VAL A 319 -13.00 -3.62 18.85
C VAL A 319 -14.49 -3.90 19.07
N VAL A 320 -14.91 -5.17 19.05
CA VAL A 320 -16.30 -5.56 19.28
C VAL A 320 -16.78 -5.11 20.67
N GLU A 321 -15.90 -5.16 21.68
CA GLU A 321 -16.21 -4.72 23.04
C GLU A 321 -16.43 -3.20 23.09
N VAL A 322 -15.67 -2.42 22.32
CA VAL A 322 -15.87 -0.97 22.19
C VAL A 322 -17.23 -0.65 21.58
N TRP A 323 -17.55 -1.30 20.45
CA TRP A 323 -18.83 -1.09 19.76
C TRP A 323 -20.02 -1.47 20.65
N GLU A 324 -20.00 -2.66 21.27
CA GLU A 324 -21.07 -3.14 22.14
C GLU A 324 -21.21 -2.26 23.40
N LYS A 325 -20.10 -1.88 24.04
CA LYS A 325 -20.13 -1.05 25.26
C LYS A 325 -20.59 0.37 24.97
N PHE A 326 -20.14 1.00 23.88
CA PHE A 326 -20.58 2.35 23.53
C PHE A 326 -22.07 2.39 23.18
N ASP A 327 -22.61 1.31 22.59
CA ASP A 327 -24.04 1.19 22.33
C ASP A 327 -24.86 1.16 23.64
N GLY A 328 -24.44 0.32 24.59
CA GLY A 328 -25.08 0.17 25.89
C GLY A 328 -24.99 1.41 26.78
N GLU A 329 -23.92 2.18 26.65
CA GLU A 329 -23.70 3.46 27.36
C GLU A 329 -24.32 4.67 26.64
N ASN A 330 -25.01 4.44 25.52
CA ASN A 330 -25.61 5.45 24.65
C ASN A 330 -24.60 6.55 24.23
N LEU A 331 -23.36 6.14 23.98
CA LEU A 331 -22.28 7.03 23.56
C LEU A 331 -22.32 7.17 22.04
N ARG A 332 -22.63 8.37 21.56
CA ARG A 332 -22.77 8.65 20.13
C ARG A 332 -21.40 8.61 19.44
N ILE A 333 -21.27 7.69 18.49
CA ILE A 333 -20.18 7.65 17.51
C ILE A 333 -20.62 8.47 16.29
N ASP A 334 -19.80 9.42 15.85
CA ASP A 334 -20.11 10.19 14.65
C ASP A 334 -19.69 9.45 13.39
N ILE A 335 -18.47 8.94 13.40
CA ILE A 335 -17.88 8.21 12.29
C ILE A 335 -17.29 6.90 12.78
N GLY A 336 -17.58 5.82 12.09
CA GLY A 336 -17.12 4.47 12.38
C GLY A 336 -16.39 3.83 11.20
N SER A 337 -15.34 3.07 11.49
CA SER A 337 -14.71 2.20 10.49
C SER A 337 -14.05 0.98 11.15
N ASP A 338 -13.38 0.16 10.34
CA ASP A 338 -12.56 -0.97 10.77
C ASP A 338 -11.35 -1.11 9.85
N GLN A 339 -10.17 -1.37 10.42
CA GLN A 339 -8.96 -1.61 9.64
C GLN A 339 -8.17 -2.82 10.16
N THR A 340 -8.88 -3.82 10.70
CA THR A 340 -8.32 -5.16 10.94
C THR A 340 -7.89 -5.81 9.62
N SER A 341 -7.05 -6.84 9.64
CA SER A 341 -6.48 -7.43 8.42
C SER A 341 -7.35 -8.56 7.86
N LEU A 342 -8.58 -8.24 7.47
CA LEU A 342 -9.56 -9.20 6.94
C LEU A 342 -9.29 -9.65 5.49
N HIS A 343 -8.22 -9.17 4.86
CA HIS A 343 -7.62 -9.80 3.67
C HIS A 343 -6.95 -11.15 4.00
N ASN A 344 -6.67 -11.43 5.28
CA ASN A 344 -6.14 -12.69 5.77
C ASN A 344 -6.70 -13.06 7.17
N PRO A 345 -8.02 -13.32 7.26
CA PRO A 345 -8.72 -13.47 8.53
C PRO A 345 -8.29 -14.70 9.34
N TRP A 346 -7.79 -15.75 8.66
CA TRP A 346 -7.52 -17.06 9.27
C TRP A 346 -6.08 -17.23 9.80
N ALA A 347 -5.18 -16.32 9.45
CA ALA A 347 -3.77 -16.38 9.85
C ALA A 347 -3.33 -15.09 10.56
N GLY A 348 -4.11 -14.70 11.58
CA GLY A 348 -3.76 -13.65 12.53
C GLY A 348 -4.17 -12.25 12.09
N GLY A 349 -5.03 -12.14 11.08
CA GLY A 349 -5.53 -10.86 10.60
C GLY A 349 -6.71 -10.29 11.39
N TYR A 350 -7.52 -11.15 12.00
CA TYR A 350 -8.66 -10.78 12.85
C TYR A 350 -8.72 -11.69 14.07
N TYR A 351 -8.97 -11.13 15.25
CA TYR A 351 -9.00 -11.85 16.52
C TYR A 351 -10.43 -11.89 17.08
N PRO A 352 -10.94 -13.08 17.45
CA PRO A 352 -12.32 -13.23 17.92
C PRO A 352 -12.54 -12.55 19.28
N ALA A 353 -13.68 -11.87 19.43
CA ALA A 353 -14.08 -11.23 20.68
C ALA A 353 -14.32 -12.24 21.81
N GLY A 354 -13.96 -11.87 23.04
CA GLY A 354 -14.10 -12.72 24.22
C GLY A 354 -13.03 -13.81 24.38
N ILE A 355 -12.01 -13.85 23.51
CA ILE A 355 -10.86 -14.75 23.61
C ILE A 355 -9.58 -13.91 23.75
N PRO A 356 -8.74 -14.15 24.77
CA PRO A 356 -7.46 -13.46 24.91
C PRO A 356 -6.56 -13.60 23.67
N PHE A 357 -5.74 -12.57 23.40
CA PHE A 357 -4.84 -12.54 22.24
C PHE A 357 -3.91 -13.77 22.17
N GLU A 358 -3.27 -14.14 23.27
CA GLU A 358 -2.35 -15.30 23.30
C GLU A 358 -3.07 -16.64 23.12
N GLU A 359 -4.28 -16.76 23.67
CA GLU A 359 -5.11 -17.96 23.50
C GLU A 359 -5.59 -18.07 22.05
N SER A 360 -5.92 -16.95 21.41
CA SER A 360 -6.24 -16.88 19.98
C SER A 360 -5.06 -17.31 19.11
N ASN A 361 -3.84 -16.86 19.43
CA ASN A 361 -2.61 -17.28 18.73
C ASN A 361 -2.40 -18.80 18.82
N LYS A 362 -2.58 -19.37 20.02
CA LYS A 362 -2.48 -20.81 20.23
C LYS A 362 -3.56 -21.56 19.45
N MET A 363 -4.81 -21.11 19.52
CA MET A 363 -5.95 -21.71 18.80
C MET A 363 -5.76 -21.68 17.29
N MET A 364 -5.25 -20.58 16.75
CA MET A 364 -4.96 -20.44 15.32
C MET A 364 -3.95 -21.50 14.83
N ALA A 365 -2.94 -21.83 15.66
CA ALA A 365 -1.92 -22.82 15.31
C ALA A 365 -2.38 -24.26 15.56
N GLU A 366 -3.04 -24.53 16.69
CA GLU A 366 -3.36 -25.88 17.14
C GLU A 366 -4.74 -26.36 16.67
N ASN A 367 -5.68 -25.45 16.44
CA ASN A 367 -7.06 -25.74 16.03
C ASN A 367 -7.63 -24.67 15.06
N PRO A 368 -7.08 -24.59 13.83
CA PRO A 368 -7.42 -23.54 12.87
C PRO A 368 -8.89 -23.53 12.44
N GLU A 369 -9.57 -24.67 12.42
CA GLU A 369 -11.00 -24.73 12.09
C GLU A 369 -11.85 -24.08 13.20
N LEU A 370 -11.56 -24.37 14.47
CA LEU A 370 -12.23 -23.68 15.58
C LEU A 370 -11.93 -22.17 15.59
N PHE A 371 -10.69 -21.78 15.31
CA PHE A 371 -10.32 -20.37 15.20
C PHE A 371 -11.16 -19.66 14.14
N LYS A 372 -11.32 -20.27 12.97
CA LYS A 372 -12.16 -19.77 11.89
C LYS A 372 -13.63 -19.63 12.31
N GLU A 373 -14.20 -20.63 12.96
CA GLU A 373 -15.58 -20.55 13.49
C GLU A 373 -15.75 -19.37 14.45
N LYS A 374 -14.77 -19.17 15.36
CA LYS A 374 -14.80 -18.05 16.33
C LYS A 374 -14.62 -16.69 15.69
N VAL A 375 -13.77 -16.56 14.68
CA VAL A 375 -13.65 -15.33 13.88
C VAL A 375 -14.99 -15.00 13.21
N GLN A 376 -15.65 -15.99 12.59
CA GLN A 376 -16.95 -15.78 11.95
C GLN A 376 -18.05 -15.38 12.95
N GLU A 377 -18.07 -15.99 14.14
CA GLU A 377 -18.96 -15.61 15.25
C GLU A 377 -18.74 -14.15 15.67
N SER A 378 -17.48 -13.75 15.83
CA SER A 378 -17.11 -12.38 16.18
C SER A 378 -17.47 -11.37 15.08
N LEU A 379 -17.31 -11.72 13.81
CA LEU A 379 -17.70 -10.85 12.69
C LEU A 379 -19.22 -10.58 12.68
N ARG A 380 -20.04 -11.59 12.98
CA ARG A 380 -21.50 -11.39 13.12
C ARG A 380 -21.85 -10.45 14.26
N ARG A 381 -21.18 -10.58 15.42
CA ARG A 381 -21.36 -9.66 16.56
C ARG A 381 -20.90 -8.24 16.21
N HIS A 382 -19.75 -8.11 15.56
CA HIS A 382 -19.20 -6.82 15.14
C HIS A 382 -20.17 -6.06 14.24
N ALA A 383 -20.67 -6.73 13.19
CA ALA A 383 -21.66 -6.18 12.28
C ALA A 383 -22.98 -5.82 12.99
N ALA A 384 -23.47 -6.68 13.90
CA ALA A 384 -24.67 -6.40 14.66
C ALA A 384 -24.54 -5.14 15.53
N ALA A 385 -23.38 -4.93 16.17
CA ALA A 385 -23.12 -3.74 16.96
C ALA A 385 -23.05 -2.48 16.07
N ILE A 386 -22.37 -2.55 14.92
CA ILE A 386 -22.36 -1.47 13.93
C ILE A 386 -23.79 -1.12 13.49
N ASN A 387 -24.65 -2.12 13.23
CA ASN A 387 -26.06 -1.90 12.87
C ASN A 387 -26.83 -1.13 13.95
N GLN A 388 -26.55 -1.34 15.24
CA GLN A 388 -27.20 -0.58 16.32
C GLN A 388 -26.77 0.89 16.32
N HIS A 389 -25.48 1.16 16.09
CA HIS A 389 -24.94 2.53 16.03
C HIS A 389 -25.42 3.28 14.79
N THR A 390 -25.44 2.63 13.63
CA THR A 390 -25.90 3.26 12.37
C THR A 390 -27.40 3.54 12.42
N ALA A 391 -28.20 2.70 13.08
CA ALA A 391 -29.60 3.00 13.38
C ALA A 391 -29.79 4.24 14.28
N LYS A 392 -28.75 4.62 15.06
CA LYS A 392 -28.70 5.85 15.89
C LYS A 392 -28.00 7.02 15.18
N GLY A 393 -27.65 6.88 13.90
CA GLY A 393 -27.10 7.95 13.07
C GLY A 393 -25.57 8.02 13.02
N THR A 394 -24.85 6.97 13.42
CA THR A 394 -23.41 6.83 13.12
C THR A 394 -23.20 6.63 11.63
N TYR A 395 -22.24 7.36 11.05
CA TYR A 395 -21.79 7.14 9.68
C TYR A 395 -20.67 6.09 9.67
N PHE A 396 -20.99 4.87 9.26
CA PHE A 396 -20.01 3.78 9.13
C PHE A 396 -19.57 3.62 7.67
N PHE A 397 -18.28 3.36 7.47
CA PHE A 397 -17.73 2.99 6.16
C PHE A 397 -16.66 1.90 6.29
N ASP A 398 -16.60 1.00 5.30
CA ASP A 398 -15.55 -0.01 5.19
C ASP A 398 -14.23 0.62 4.69
N TYR A 399 -13.11 0.33 5.34
CA TYR A 399 -11.81 0.94 5.00
C TYR A 399 -11.07 0.22 3.86
N GLY A 400 -11.75 -0.66 3.12
CA GLY A 400 -11.15 -1.47 2.07
C GLY A 400 -10.26 -2.58 2.61
N ASN A 401 -10.59 -3.13 3.78
CA ASN A 401 -9.87 -4.22 4.42
C ASN A 401 -10.59 -5.58 4.27
N ALA A 402 -11.65 -5.62 3.45
CA ALA A 402 -12.55 -6.77 3.26
C ALA A 402 -13.46 -7.07 4.47
N PHE A 403 -13.72 -6.10 5.36
CA PHE A 403 -14.62 -6.32 6.50
C PHE A 403 -16.03 -6.73 6.07
N LEU A 404 -16.67 -5.93 5.21
CA LEU A 404 -18.02 -6.25 4.75
C LEU A 404 -18.05 -7.57 3.96
N LEU A 405 -17.02 -7.83 3.16
CA LEU A 405 -16.91 -9.07 2.38
C LEU A 405 -16.80 -10.30 3.28
N GLU A 406 -15.89 -10.33 4.25
CA GLU A 406 -15.76 -11.47 5.17
C GLU A 406 -16.94 -11.57 6.14
N ALA A 407 -17.51 -10.45 6.59
CA ALA A 407 -18.73 -10.46 7.38
C ALA A 407 -19.91 -11.06 6.59
N SER A 408 -20.03 -10.76 5.29
CA SER A 408 -21.03 -11.39 4.39
C SER A 408 -20.84 -12.90 4.30
N ARG A 409 -19.59 -13.35 4.10
CA ARG A 409 -19.22 -14.77 4.05
C ARG A 409 -19.51 -15.49 5.37
N ALA A 410 -19.44 -14.77 6.50
CA ALA A 410 -19.78 -15.26 7.83
C ALA A 410 -21.30 -15.25 8.13
N GLY A 411 -22.13 -14.74 7.22
CA GLY A 411 -23.58 -14.64 7.39
C GLY A 411 -24.04 -13.47 8.27
N ALA A 412 -23.26 -12.40 8.35
CA ALA A 412 -23.67 -11.18 9.05
C ALA A 412 -24.74 -10.39 8.28
N ASP A 413 -25.56 -9.63 9.01
CA ASP A 413 -26.60 -8.75 8.45
C ASP A 413 -26.00 -7.43 7.94
N ILE A 414 -25.28 -7.51 6.81
CA ILE A 414 -24.58 -6.38 6.18
C ILE A 414 -24.98 -6.17 4.72
N MET A 415 -25.83 -7.02 4.16
CA MET A 415 -26.25 -6.93 2.77
C MET A 415 -27.35 -5.87 2.64
N ALA A 416 -27.37 -5.16 1.52
CA ALA A 416 -28.48 -4.31 1.13
C ALA A 416 -29.67 -5.17 0.66
N GLU A 417 -30.85 -4.56 0.54
CA GLU A 417 -32.09 -5.24 0.16
C GLU A 417 -32.01 -5.93 -1.23
N ASN A 418 -31.16 -5.41 -2.12
CA ASN A 418 -30.96 -5.99 -3.45
C ASN A 418 -30.13 -7.30 -3.43
N GLY A 419 -29.55 -7.67 -2.28
CA GLY A 419 -28.73 -8.88 -2.12
C GLY A 419 -27.39 -8.86 -2.88
N ILE A 420 -27.03 -7.73 -3.50
CA ILE A 420 -25.81 -7.57 -4.32
C ILE A 420 -24.84 -6.64 -3.61
N ASP A 421 -25.33 -5.49 -3.15
CA ASP A 421 -24.49 -4.48 -2.51
C ASP A 421 -24.51 -4.64 -0.99
N PHE A 422 -23.58 -3.97 -0.32
CA PHE A 422 -23.58 -3.88 1.13
C PHE A 422 -24.41 -2.69 1.61
N ARG A 423 -24.93 -2.80 2.83
CA ARG A 423 -25.68 -1.74 3.53
C ARG A 423 -24.82 -0.50 3.79
N TYR A 424 -23.51 -0.69 3.92
CA TYR A 424 -22.54 0.36 4.17
C TYR A 424 -21.59 0.51 2.99
N PRO A 425 -21.27 1.74 2.57
CA PRO A 425 -20.30 1.94 1.51
C PRO A 425 -18.87 1.68 2.00
N SER A 426 -17.97 1.40 1.06
CA SER A 426 -16.54 1.58 1.33
C SER A 426 -16.18 3.07 1.35
N TYR A 427 -15.07 3.42 1.99
CA TYR A 427 -14.54 4.78 1.96
C TYR A 427 -14.24 5.24 0.53
N VAL A 428 -13.90 4.35 -0.39
CA VAL A 428 -13.73 4.73 -1.79
C VAL A 428 -15.07 4.96 -2.46
N GLN A 429 -16.04 4.09 -2.21
CA GLN A 429 -17.35 4.17 -2.85
C GLN A 429 -18.01 5.53 -2.59
N ASP A 430 -17.93 6.00 -1.35
CA ASP A 430 -18.69 7.17 -0.93
C ASP A 430 -17.83 8.41 -0.67
N ILE A 431 -16.53 8.27 -0.37
CA ILE A 431 -15.65 9.40 -0.08
C ILE A 431 -14.60 9.59 -1.19
N MET A 432 -13.61 8.71 -1.29
CA MET A 432 -12.43 8.96 -2.14
C MET A 432 -12.73 8.90 -3.64
N GLY A 433 -13.62 8.02 -4.08
CA GLY A 433 -14.08 7.94 -5.46
C GLY A 433 -14.69 9.26 -5.92
N PRO A 434 -15.86 9.64 -5.38
CA PRO A 434 -16.56 10.84 -5.82
C PRO A 434 -15.84 12.14 -5.47
N MET A 435 -15.08 12.20 -4.37
CA MET A 435 -14.45 13.44 -3.91
C MET A 435 -12.99 13.59 -4.34
N CYS A 436 -12.33 12.54 -4.85
CA CYS A 436 -10.92 12.63 -5.27
C CYS A 436 -10.71 11.98 -6.64
N PHE A 437 -10.90 10.66 -6.75
CA PHE A 437 -10.50 9.91 -7.94
C PHE A 437 -11.26 10.34 -9.19
N ASP A 438 -12.54 10.63 -9.07
CA ASP A 438 -13.35 11.09 -10.19
C ASP A 438 -12.86 12.46 -10.72
N TYR A 439 -12.13 13.23 -9.92
CA TYR A 439 -11.47 14.49 -10.34
C TYR A 439 -9.99 14.32 -10.69
N GLY A 440 -9.46 13.09 -10.70
CA GLY A 440 -8.05 12.80 -10.97
C GLY A 440 -7.11 12.91 -9.77
N PHE A 441 -7.61 13.31 -8.58
CA PHE A 441 -6.78 13.42 -7.38
C PHE A 441 -6.45 12.03 -6.84
N GLY A 442 -5.17 11.77 -6.69
CA GLY A 442 -4.69 10.53 -6.10
C GLY A 442 -3.22 10.64 -5.70
N PRO A 443 -2.62 9.57 -5.16
CA PRO A 443 -1.29 9.61 -4.56
C PRO A 443 -0.23 10.08 -5.55
N PHE A 444 0.46 11.15 -5.19
CA PHE A 444 1.66 11.64 -5.84
C PHE A 444 2.79 11.61 -4.82
N ARG A 445 3.79 10.76 -5.05
CA ARG A 445 4.88 10.48 -4.11
C ARG A 445 6.20 10.81 -4.75
N TRP A 446 7.15 11.21 -3.92
CA TRP A 446 8.52 11.36 -4.38
C TRP A 446 9.54 11.00 -3.31
N VAL A 447 10.75 10.68 -3.76
CA VAL A 447 11.91 10.34 -2.94
C VAL A 447 13.13 11.13 -3.42
N CYS A 448 13.79 11.83 -2.50
CA CYS A 448 15.03 12.54 -2.77
C CYS A 448 16.20 11.54 -2.79
N THR A 449 16.78 11.30 -3.95
CA THR A 449 17.80 10.25 -4.13
C THR A 449 19.15 10.63 -3.49
N SER A 450 19.32 11.90 -3.11
CA SER A 450 20.46 12.40 -2.34
C SER A 450 20.47 11.91 -0.89
N GLY A 451 19.32 11.49 -0.35
CA GLY A 451 19.15 11.14 1.07
C GLY A 451 19.20 12.34 2.02
N LYS A 452 19.21 13.58 1.51
CA LYS A 452 19.35 14.81 2.30
C LYS A 452 17.98 15.35 2.77
N PRO A 453 17.79 15.60 4.07
CA PRO A 453 16.57 16.25 4.57
C PRO A 453 16.32 17.63 3.96
N GLU A 454 17.38 18.35 3.59
CA GLU A 454 17.29 19.69 2.99
C GLU A 454 16.65 19.66 1.60
N ASP A 455 16.91 18.60 0.81
CA ASP A 455 16.25 18.42 -0.49
C ASP A 455 14.76 18.15 -0.28
N LEU A 456 14.40 17.35 0.73
CA LEU A 456 13.01 17.09 1.05
C LEU A 456 12.28 18.37 1.47
N GLN A 457 12.91 19.20 2.30
CA GLN A 457 12.34 20.49 2.67
C GLN A 457 12.08 21.38 1.45
N LYS A 458 13.07 21.50 0.54
CA LYS A 458 12.88 22.28 -0.69
C LYS A 458 11.78 21.70 -1.57
N THR A 459 11.66 20.38 -1.68
CA THR A 459 10.57 19.77 -2.43
C THR A 459 9.20 20.02 -1.80
N ASP A 460 9.10 20.03 -0.47
CA ASP A 460 7.86 20.40 0.25
C ASP A 460 7.47 21.86 -0.09
N GLU A 461 8.44 22.79 -0.06
CA GLU A 461 8.26 24.20 -0.40
C GLU A 461 7.84 24.40 -1.87
N ILE A 462 8.50 23.71 -2.80
CA ILE A 462 8.17 23.76 -4.23
C ILE A 462 6.75 23.23 -4.47
N ALA A 463 6.41 22.06 -3.92
CA ALA A 463 5.09 21.45 -4.09
C ALA A 463 3.99 22.34 -3.51
N SER A 464 4.20 22.91 -2.32
CA SER A 464 3.26 23.86 -1.71
C SER A 464 3.04 25.07 -2.61
N ARG A 465 4.10 25.71 -3.09
CA ARG A 465 4.01 26.90 -3.96
C ARG A 465 3.24 26.60 -5.25
N VAL A 466 3.55 25.47 -5.91
CA VAL A 466 2.86 25.06 -7.14
C VAL A 466 1.37 24.86 -6.89
N LEU A 467 0.99 24.15 -5.82
CA LEU A 467 -0.42 23.93 -5.50
C LEU A 467 -1.16 25.22 -5.14
N GLU A 468 -0.54 26.13 -4.39
CA GLU A 468 -1.11 27.45 -4.07
C GLU A 468 -1.32 28.33 -5.31
N GLU A 469 -0.40 28.27 -6.27
CA GLU A 469 -0.54 28.97 -7.55
C GLU A 469 -1.66 28.38 -8.40
N LEU A 470 -1.74 27.05 -8.50
CA LEU A 470 -2.82 26.35 -9.22
C LEU A 470 -4.20 26.63 -8.60
N MET A 471 -4.29 26.60 -7.26
CA MET A 471 -5.56 26.79 -6.55
C MET A 471 -6.25 28.11 -6.89
N LYS A 472 -5.49 29.19 -7.10
CA LYS A 472 -6.02 30.53 -7.44
C LYS A 472 -6.89 30.56 -8.69
N ASN A 473 -6.58 29.70 -9.66
CA ASN A 473 -7.27 29.64 -10.96
C ASN A 473 -8.02 28.31 -11.15
N SER A 474 -8.04 27.45 -10.14
CA SER A 474 -8.70 26.16 -10.20
C SER A 474 -10.23 26.29 -10.12
N PRO A 475 -10.97 25.43 -10.84
CA PRO A 475 -12.43 25.41 -10.77
C PRO A 475 -12.92 25.01 -9.37
N VAL A 476 -14.13 25.44 -9.01
CA VAL A 476 -14.68 25.30 -7.66
C VAL A 476 -14.77 23.83 -7.21
N GLU A 477 -14.97 22.93 -8.16
CA GLU A 477 -15.10 21.48 -7.99
C GLU A 477 -13.85 20.84 -7.37
N ILE A 478 -12.66 21.43 -7.57
CA ILE A 478 -11.38 20.87 -7.11
C ILE A 478 -10.66 21.70 -6.04
N GLN A 479 -11.19 22.87 -5.70
CA GLN A 479 -10.55 23.77 -4.71
C GLN A 479 -10.42 23.12 -3.34
N GLN A 480 -11.40 22.32 -2.94
CA GLN A 480 -11.38 21.61 -1.67
C GLN A 480 -10.17 20.65 -1.57
N GLN A 481 -9.96 19.85 -2.60
CA GLN A 481 -8.91 18.84 -2.67
C GLN A 481 -7.54 19.51 -2.71
N MET A 482 -7.41 20.63 -3.44
CA MET A 482 -6.19 21.45 -3.40
C MET A 482 -5.92 21.99 -1.99
N GLY A 483 -6.93 22.58 -1.34
CA GLY A 483 -6.81 23.12 0.01
C GLY A 483 -6.35 22.09 1.03
N ASP A 484 -6.93 20.89 1.00
CA ASP A 484 -6.58 19.80 1.90
C ASP A 484 -5.11 19.36 1.74
N ASN A 485 -4.63 19.29 0.49
CA ASN A 485 -3.26 18.89 0.18
C ASN A 485 -2.23 20.00 0.44
N ILE A 486 -2.61 21.27 0.29
CA ILE A 486 -1.79 22.42 0.71
C ILE A 486 -1.63 22.44 2.23
N GLN A 487 -2.71 22.22 2.97
CA GLN A 487 -2.65 22.13 4.44
C GLN A 487 -1.76 20.96 4.87
N TRP A 488 -1.92 19.81 4.23
CA TRP A 488 -1.09 18.63 4.50
C TRP A 488 0.40 18.92 4.29
N ILE A 489 0.79 19.43 3.10
CA ILE A 489 2.22 19.58 2.77
C ILE A 489 2.91 20.60 3.69
N LYS A 490 2.20 21.66 4.09
CA LYS A 490 2.68 22.65 5.08
C LYS A 490 2.90 22.05 6.47
N GLY A 491 2.03 21.14 6.91
CA GLY A 491 2.13 20.48 8.22
C GLY A 491 2.94 19.18 8.23
N ALA A 492 3.37 18.67 7.09
CA ALA A 492 3.94 17.32 6.98
C ALA A 492 5.25 17.16 7.78
N GLN A 493 6.08 18.20 7.85
CA GLN A 493 7.34 18.18 8.59
C GLN A 493 7.14 18.14 10.11
N GLU A 494 6.17 18.89 10.62
CA GLU A 494 5.86 18.96 12.06
C GLU A 494 5.45 17.57 12.61
N ASN A 495 4.88 16.74 11.75
CA ASN A 495 4.42 15.39 12.09
C ASN A 495 5.54 14.34 12.12
N LYS A 496 6.75 14.63 11.61
CA LYS A 496 7.95 13.76 11.66
C LYS A 496 7.69 12.32 11.17
N LEU A 497 7.03 12.19 10.00
CA LEU A 497 6.57 10.91 9.47
C LEU A 497 7.59 10.19 8.57
N VAL A 498 8.76 10.79 8.32
CA VAL A 498 9.80 10.25 7.44
C VAL A 498 10.48 9.06 8.12
N VAL A 499 10.55 7.93 7.42
CA VAL A 499 11.26 6.71 7.86
C VAL A 499 11.96 6.12 6.63
N GLY A 500 13.24 5.75 6.77
CA GLY A 500 14.07 5.31 5.66
C GLY A 500 14.46 6.47 4.75
N SER A 501 14.14 6.37 3.46
CA SER A 501 14.42 7.38 2.45
C SER A 501 13.73 8.72 2.73
N GLN A 502 14.37 9.82 2.34
CA GLN A 502 13.78 11.15 2.38
C GLN A 502 12.66 11.25 1.34
N ALA A 503 11.42 11.14 1.79
CA ALA A 503 10.27 10.94 0.92
C ALA A 503 9.05 11.70 1.41
N ARG A 504 8.15 12.00 0.48
CA ARG A 504 6.86 12.67 0.75
C ARG A 504 5.77 12.16 -0.18
N ILE A 505 4.54 12.40 0.24
CA ILE A 505 3.31 12.12 -0.49
C ILE A 505 2.35 13.29 -0.33
N LEU A 506 1.51 13.51 -1.33
CA LEU A 506 0.26 14.27 -1.27
C LEU A 506 -0.68 13.74 -2.36
N TYR A 507 -1.90 14.29 -2.47
CA TYR A 507 -2.78 14.03 -3.61
C TYR A 507 -2.77 15.21 -4.59
N ALA A 508 -2.68 14.89 -5.88
CA ALA A 508 -2.75 15.86 -6.97
C ALA A 508 -3.45 15.26 -8.20
N ASP A 509 -4.12 16.10 -8.98
CA ASP A 509 -4.71 15.77 -10.28
C ASP A 509 -3.66 15.78 -11.40
N ALA A 510 -4.06 15.53 -12.65
CA ALA A 510 -3.14 15.44 -13.79
C ALA A 510 -2.26 16.69 -13.93
N GLU A 511 -2.87 17.88 -13.84
CA GLU A 511 -2.16 19.16 -13.94
C GLU A 511 -1.22 19.38 -12.74
N GLY A 512 -1.71 19.14 -11.52
CA GLY A 512 -0.90 19.26 -10.30
C GLY A 512 0.32 18.34 -10.33
N ARG A 513 0.16 17.07 -10.71
CA ARG A 513 1.27 16.11 -10.82
C ARG A 513 2.32 16.58 -11.83
N MET A 514 1.88 16.96 -13.03
CA MET A 514 2.78 17.43 -14.08
C MET A 514 3.52 18.71 -13.68
N LYS A 515 2.84 19.68 -13.06
CA LYS A 515 3.44 20.96 -12.67
C LYS A 515 4.41 20.83 -11.51
N ILE A 516 4.12 19.98 -10.52
CA ILE A 516 5.06 19.70 -9.43
C ILE A 516 6.29 18.97 -9.99
N ALA A 517 6.09 17.95 -10.84
CA ALA A 517 7.18 17.20 -11.47
C ALA A 517 8.07 18.09 -12.36
N GLU A 518 7.47 18.97 -13.18
CA GLU A 518 8.18 19.97 -13.99
C GLU A 518 9.01 20.91 -13.09
N ALA A 519 8.44 21.39 -11.98
CA ALA A 519 9.14 22.25 -11.04
C ALA A 519 10.32 21.54 -10.34
N PHE A 520 10.16 20.27 -9.95
CA PHE A 520 11.26 19.46 -9.42
C PHE A 520 12.36 19.26 -10.47
N ASN A 521 12.00 18.90 -11.70
CA ASN A 521 12.98 18.70 -12.77
C ASN A 521 13.78 19.98 -13.06
N ASN A 522 13.12 21.15 -13.05
CA ASN A 522 13.80 22.45 -13.18
C ASN A 522 14.73 22.76 -12.00
N ALA A 523 14.30 22.47 -10.76
CA ALA A 523 15.13 22.66 -9.57
C ALA A 523 16.38 21.77 -9.59
N ILE A 524 16.26 20.52 -10.08
CA ILE A 524 17.40 19.61 -10.31
C ILE A 524 18.34 20.20 -11.36
N LYS A 525 17.81 20.64 -12.51
CA LYS A 525 18.59 21.27 -13.59
C LYS A 525 19.37 22.50 -13.11
N ASN A 526 18.82 23.27 -12.18
CA ASN A 526 19.44 24.44 -11.58
C ASN A 526 20.43 24.11 -10.45
N GLY A 527 20.56 22.84 -10.05
CA GLY A 527 21.41 22.42 -8.93
C GLY A 527 20.87 22.82 -7.55
N GLU A 528 19.57 23.12 -7.44
CA GLU A 528 18.94 23.52 -6.18
C GLU A 528 18.65 22.32 -5.26
N ILE A 529 18.35 21.16 -5.85
CA ILE A 529 18.11 19.86 -5.20
C ILE A 529 18.78 18.73 -5.99
N GLY A 530 19.00 17.57 -5.36
CA GLY A 530 19.39 16.34 -6.07
C GLY A 530 18.23 15.70 -6.83
N GLU A 531 18.55 14.65 -7.60
CA GLU A 531 17.56 13.90 -8.39
C GLU A 531 16.41 13.37 -7.54
N ILE A 532 15.25 13.23 -8.16
CA ILE A 532 14.00 12.83 -7.50
C ILE A 532 13.42 11.61 -8.20
N VAL A 533 13.06 10.59 -7.43
CA VAL A 533 12.19 9.50 -7.93
C VAL A 533 10.75 9.87 -7.64
N LEU A 534 9.93 10.03 -8.68
CA LEU A 534 8.48 10.06 -8.58
C LEU A 534 7.91 8.65 -8.52
N GLY A 535 6.77 8.51 -7.88
CA GLY A 535 5.96 7.29 -7.92
C GLY A 535 4.62 7.50 -7.24
N ARG A 536 3.92 6.40 -6.98
CA ARG A 536 2.64 6.43 -6.27
C ARG A 536 2.31 5.10 -5.62
N ASP A 537 1.32 5.12 -4.73
CA ASP A 537 0.63 3.88 -4.36
C ASP A 537 -0.23 3.40 -5.55
N HIS A 538 -0.63 2.12 -5.56
CA HIS A 538 -1.53 1.61 -6.59
C HIS A 538 -2.98 2.04 -6.30
N HIS A 539 -3.27 2.48 -5.08
CA HIS A 539 -4.52 3.12 -4.67
C HIS A 539 -4.71 4.49 -5.35
N ASP A 540 -4.99 4.48 -6.66
CA ASP A 540 -5.06 5.66 -7.52
C ASP A 540 -6.19 5.55 -8.55
N VAL A 541 -6.44 6.67 -9.24
CA VAL A 541 -7.50 6.87 -10.24
C VAL A 541 -7.56 5.77 -11.29
N SER A 542 -6.40 5.39 -11.85
CA SER A 542 -6.29 4.53 -13.04
C SER A 542 -5.55 3.22 -12.79
N GLY A 543 -4.74 3.16 -11.73
CA GLY A 543 -3.81 2.07 -11.51
C GLY A 543 -4.48 0.76 -11.11
N THR A 544 -5.71 0.79 -10.59
CA THR A 544 -6.31 -0.38 -9.93
C THR A 544 -7.77 -0.60 -10.28
N ASP A 545 -8.09 -1.84 -10.65
CA ASP A 545 -9.45 -2.37 -10.72
C ASP A 545 -9.71 -3.25 -9.50
N SER A 546 -10.70 -2.85 -8.69
CA SER A 546 -10.98 -3.43 -7.38
C SER A 546 -12.44 -3.14 -6.98
N PRO A 547 -13.38 -4.09 -7.21
CA PRO A 547 -14.81 -3.86 -7.04
C PRO A 547 -15.21 -3.51 -5.60
N TYR A 548 -14.37 -3.84 -4.62
CA TYR A 548 -14.61 -3.58 -3.20
C TYR A 548 -13.89 -2.34 -2.68
N ARG A 549 -13.06 -1.67 -3.51
CA ARG A 549 -12.33 -0.45 -3.16
C ARG A 549 -12.24 0.50 -4.35
N GLU A 550 -11.12 0.50 -5.09
CA GLU A 550 -10.76 1.56 -6.04
C GLU A 550 -11.82 1.81 -7.12
N THR A 551 -12.55 0.77 -7.53
CA THR A 551 -13.63 0.86 -8.53
C THR A 551 -15.01 0.56 -7.94
N SER A 552 -15.16 0.66 -6.62
CA SER A 552 -16.45 0.39 -5.95
C SER A 552 -17.54 1.44 -6.25
N ASN A 553 -17.16 2.66 -6.65
CA ASN A 553 -18.10 3.70 -7.14
C ASN A 553 -18.40 3.60 -8.65
N ILE A 554 -18.14 2.45 -9.29
CA ILE A 554 -18.44 2.22 -10.70
C ILE A 554 -19.68 1.33 -10.83
N TYR A 555 -20.75 1.90 -11.39
CA TYR A 555 -22.09 1.31 -11.39
C TYR A 555 -22.58 0.80 -12.75
N ASP A 556 -21.77 0.92 -13.81
CA ASP A 556 -22.09 0.41 -15.15
C ASP A 556 -21.89 -1.11 -15.30
N GLY A 557 -21.54 -1.80 -14.22
CA GLY A 557 -21.20 -3.22 -14.18
C GLY A 557 -19.73 -3.54 -14.45
N SER A 558 -18.94 -2.56 -14.93
CA SER A 558 -17.54 -2.77 -15.27
C SER A 558 -16.61 -2.87 -14.05
N ARG A 559 -17.09 -2.65 -12.82
CA ARG A 559 -16.27 -2.70 -11.59
C ARG A 559 -15.50 -4.00 -11.38
N PHE A 560 -15.93 -5.09 -12.03
CA PHE A 560 -15.33 -6.42 -12.00
C PHE A 560 -14.35 -6.72 -13.16
N THR A 561 -14.20 -5.80 -14.12
CA THR A 561 -13.21 -5.96 -15.20
C THR A 561 -11.84 -5.44 -14.75
N ALA A 562 -10.77 -5.81 -15.46
CA ALA A 562 -9.39 -5.43 -15.14
C ALA A 562 -8.71 -4.64 -16.27
N ASP A 563 -9.49 -4.15 -17.24
CA ASP A 563 -8.96 -3.51 -18.44
C ASP A 563 -8.20 -2.22 -18.12
N MET A 564 -8.70 -1.43 -17.15
CA MET A 564 -8.14 -0.12 -16.82
C MET A 564 -6.72 -0.27 -16.26
N ALA A 565 -6.53 -1.17 -15.28
CA ALA A 565 -5.24 -1.42 -14.66
C ALA A 565 -4.21 -1.97 -15.67
N ILE A 566 -4.63 -2.89 -16.56
CA ILE A 566 -3.76 -3.44 -17.61
C ILE A 566 -3.40 -2.39 -18.66
N GLN A 567 -4.38 -1.60 -19.11
CA GLN A 567 -4.11 -0.50 -20.05
C GLN A 567 -3.18 0.54 -19.42
N ASN A 568 -3.35 0.84 -18.13
CA ASN A 568 -2.53 1.84 -17.44
C ASN A 568 -1.05 1.48 -17.49
N VAL A 569 -0.70 0.29 -16.99
CA VAL A 569 0.70 -0.16 -16.91
C VAL A 569 1.34 -0.27 -18.30
N ILE A 570 0.58 -0.73 -19.30
CA ILE A 570 1.03 -0.79 -20.70
C ILE A 570 1.31 0.63 -21.22
N GLY A 571 0.37 1.56 -21.01
CA GLY A 571 0.50 2.92 -21.49
C GLY A 571 1.58 3.74 -20.77
N ASP A 572 1.84 3.49 -19.49
CA ASP A 572 2.96 4.07 -18.75
C ASP A 572 4.31 3.59 -19.33
N SER A 573 4.36 2.30 -19.70
CA SER A 573 5.59 1.63 -20.18
C SER A 573 6.19 2.30 -21.41
N PHE A 574 5.36 2.75 -22.35
CA PHE A 574 5.85 3.40 -23.58
C PHE A 574 5.74 4.93 -23.54
N ARG A 575 5.49 5.53 -22.37
CA ARG A 575 5.47 6.98 -22.15
C ARG A 575 6.60 7.50 -21.27
N GLY A 576 7.55 6.63 -20.92
CA GLY A 576 8.80 7.03 -20.27
C GLY A 576 8.85 6.83 -18.76
N ALA A 577 8.00 5.98 -18.19
CA ALA A 577 8.20 5.46 -16.84
C ALA A 577 9.61 4.83 -16.72
N THR A 578 10.31 5.05 -15.61
CA THR A 578 11.60 4.41 -15.35
C THR A 578 11.43 2.94 -15.00
N TRP A 579 10.36 2.58 -14.29
CA TRP A 579 9.87 1.21 -14.18
C TRP A 579 8.36 1.19 -14.02
N VAL A 580 7.77 0.05 -14.34
CA VAL A 580 6.34 -0.20 -14.20
C VAL A 580 6.10 -1.50 -13.45
N SER A 581 4.92 -1.64 -12.87
CA SER A 581 4.51 -2.81 -12.12
C SER A 581 3.03 -3.14 -12.29
N ILE A 582 2.70 -4.44 -12.36
CA ILE A 582 1.33 -4.95 -12.32
C ILE A 582 1.23 -6.13 -11.37
N HIS A 583 0.30 -6.03 -10.41
CA HIS A 583 0.17 -6.93 -9.30
C HIS A 583 -1.25 -7.54 -9.23
N ASN A 584 -1.35 -8.69 -8.58
CA ASN A 584 -2.60 -9.34 -8.20
C ASN A 584 -2.86 -9.17 -6.70
N GLY A 585 -4.00 -8.59 -6.37
CA GLY A 585 -4.59 -8.63 -5.03
C GLY A 585 -4.19 -7.51 -4.06
N GLY A 586 -3.55 -6.43 -4.53
CA GLY A 586 -3.17 -5.32 -3.66
C GLY A 586 -4.37 -4.69 -2.94
N GLY A 587 -4.25 -4.40 -1.65
CA GLY A 587 -5.35 -3.83 -0.86
C GLY A 587 -6.30 -4.90 -0.31
N VAL A 588 -7.29 -5.33 -1.09
CA VAL A 588 -8.40 -6.21 -0.63
C VAL A 588 -7.95 -7.65 -0.39
N GLY A 589 -7.01 -8.17 -1.19
CA GLY A 589 -6.54 -9.55 -1.09
C GLY A 589 -6.38 -10.24 -2.45
N TRP A 590 -5.67 -11.36 -2.44
CA TRP A 590 -5.35 -12.14 -3.64
C TRP A 590 -6.59 -12.57 -4.43
N GLY A 591 -6.59 -12.33 -5.74
CA GLY A 591 -7.66 -12.71 -6.66
C GLY A 591 -8.84 -11.74 -6.73
N GLU A 592 -8.90 -10.77 -5.81
CA GLU A 592 -10.00 -9.78 -5.77
C GLU A 592 -9.65 -8.48 -6.51
N VAL A 593 -8.37 -8.27 -6.88
CA VAL A 593 -7.85 -6.99 -7.38
C VAL A 593 -6.78 -7.18 -8.44
N ILE A 594 -6.74 -6.28 -9.43
CA ILE A 594 -5.59 -6.10 -10.34
C ILE A 594 -5.11 -4.66 -10.22
N ASN A 595 -3.86 -4.48 -9.81
CA ASN A 595 -3.34 -3.17 -9.38
C ASN A 595 -1.93 -2.90 -9.92
N GLY A 596 -1.70 -1.73 -10.50
CA GLY A 596 -0.45 -1.33 -11.12
C GLY A 596 0.04 0.05 -10.66
N GLY A 597 1.33 0.26 -10.86
CA GLY A 597 2.04 1.47 -10.46
C GLY A 597 3.34 1.66 -11.23
N PHE A 598 3.96 2.82 -11.04
CA PHE A 598 5.17 3.23 -11.74
C PHE A 598 6.18 3.85 -10.77
N GLY A 599 7.43 3.93 -11.23
CA GLY A 599 8.41 4.89 -10.73
C GLY A 599 9.11 5.60 -11.87
N MET A 600 9.48 6.86 -11.65
CA MET A 600 10.13 7.72 -12.65
C MET A 600 11.23 8.56 -12.03
N LEU A 601 12.46 8.43 -12.54
CA LEU A 601 13.56 9.31 -12.17
C LEU A 601 13.45 10.64 -12.92
N LEU A 602 13.46 11.74 -12.17
CA LEU A 602 13.75 13.09 -12.64
C LEU A 602 15.23 13.38 -12.40
N ASP A 603 15.95 13.68 -13.47
CA ASP A 603 17.40 13.93 -13.49
C ASP A 603 17.74 15.35 -13.98
N GLY A 604 16.74 16.21 -14.17
CA GLY A 604 16.90 17.56 -14.68
C GLY A 604 17.04 17.65 -16.21
N SER A 605 17.01 16.52 -16.91
CA SER A 605 17.15 16.47 -18.38
C SER A 605 15.86 16.90 -19.10
N GLU A 606 16.01 17.28 -20.37
CA GLU A 606 14.88 17.52 -21.28
C GLU A 606 14.11 16.23 -21.58
N ASP A 607 14.78 15.08 -21.56
CA ASP A 607 14.13 13.78 -21.70
C ASP A 607 13.24 13.46 -20.49
N ALA A 608 13.68 13.74 -19.26
CA ALA A 608 12.83 13.62 -18.08
C ALA A 608 11.61 14.54 -18.16
N ASP A 609 11.77 15.79 -18.62
CA ASP A 609 10.67 16.74 -18.81
C ASP A 609 9.63 16.25 -19.86
N ARG A 610 10.10 15.72 -20.98
CA ARG A 610 9.21 15.12 -22.00
C ARG A 610 8.47 13.90 -21.46
N ARG A 611 9.17 13.02 -20.74
CA ARG A 611 8.60 11.77 -20.18
C ARG A 611 7.59 12.04 -19.07
N LEU A 612 7.88 12.94 -18.14
CA LEU A 612 6.97 13.26 -17.04
C LEU A 612 5.63 13.81 -17.56
N LYS A 613 5.66 14.67 -18.58
CA LYS A 613 4.45 15.24 -19.19
C LYS A 613 3.63 14.17 -19.89
N SER A 614 4.28 13.30 -20.66
CA SER A 614 3.58 12.23 -21.39
C SER A 614 2.98 11.18 -20.46
N MET A 615 3.77 10.67 -19.51
CA MET A 615 3.37 9.57 -18.64
C MET A 615 2.33 10.01 -17.61
N LEU A 616 2.57 11.11 -16.87
CA LEU A 616 1.63 11.55 -15.81
C LEU A 616 0.27 11.98 -16.38
N PHE A 617 0.25 12.53 -17.61
CA PHE A 617 -1.00 12.81 -18.30
C PHE A 617 -1.80 11.54 -18.57
N TRP A 618 -1.16 10.47 -19.05
CA TRP A 618 -1.80 9.18 -19.28
C TRP A 618 -2.23 8.48 -17.98
N ASP A 619 -1.31 8.38 -17.01
CA ASP A 619 -1.50 7.69 -15.73
C ASP A 619 -2.72 8.22 -14.95
N VAL A 620 -3.08 9.49 -15.14
CA VAL A 620 -4.30 10.07 -14.56
C VAL A 620 -5.49 9.99 -15.51
N ASN A 621 -5.35 10.49 -16.74
CA ASN A 621 -6.53 10.65 -17.62
C ASN A 621 -7.07 9.34 -18.20
N ASN A 622 -6.30 8.24 -18.18
CA ASN A 622 -6.81 6.90 -18.50
C ASN A 622 -7.97 6.52 -17.57
N GLY A 623 -7.77 6.61 -16.26
CA GLY A 623 -8.78 6.30 -15.26
C GLY A 623 -9.91 7.32 -15.23
N ILE A 624 -9.63 8.61 -15.44
CA ILE A 624 -10.71 9.61 -15.57
C ILE A 624 -11.60 9.28 -16.78
N SER A 625 -11.00 8.93 -17.94
CA SER A 625 -11.75 8.53 -19.12
C SER A 625 -12.65 7.30 -18.86
N ARG A 626 -12.11 6.27 -18.20
CA ARG A 626 -12.89 5.09 -17.82
C ARG A 626 -14.01 5.44 -16.83
N ARG A 627 -13.71 6.19 -15.77
CA ARG A 627 -14.70 6.61 -14.75
C ARG A 627 -15.79 7.49 -15.36
N SER A 628 -15.42 8.34 -16.31
CA SER A 628 -16.35 9.14 -17.09
C SER A 628 -17.25 8.24 -17.93
N TRP A 629 -16.71 7.25 -18.63
CA TRP A 629 -17.51 6.29 -19.40
C TRP A 629 -18.51 5.53 -18.53
N ALA A 630 -18.13 5.20 -17.29
CA ALA A 630 -19.01 4.63 -16.27
C ALA A 630 -20.04 5.61 -15.68
N ARG A 631 -20.11 6.84 -16.22
CA ARG A 631 -21.05 7.92 -15.87
C ARG A 631 -20.83 8.56 -14.50
N ASN A 632 -19.61 8.51 -13.96
CA ASN A 632 -19.29 9.32 -12.79
C ASN A 632 -19.23 10.81 -13.15
N GLU A 633 -20.05 11.63 -12.47
CA GLU A 633 -20.23 13.05 -12.81
C GLU A 633 -18.92 13.84 -12.71
N GLY A 634 -18.16 13.67 -11.62
CA GLY A 634 -16.85 14.31 -11.42
C GLY A 634 -15.85 13.95 -12.54
N ALA A 635 -15.89 12.71 -13.03
CA ALA A 635 -15.02 12.25 -14.10
C ALA A 635 -15.43 12.77 -15.48
N VAL A 636 -16.74 12.91 -15.74
CA VAL A 636 -17.23 13.59 -16.95
C VAL A 636 -16.78 15.06 -16.96
N PHE A 637 -16.82 15.74 -15.82
CA PHE A 637 -16.29 17.09 -15.69
C PHE A 637 -14.78 17.13 -15.96
N ALA A 638 -14.01 16.30 -15.25
CA ALA A 638 -12.55 16.33 -15.32
C ALA A 638 -12.03 15.95 -16.71
N ILE A 639 -12.63 14.98 -17.40
CA ILE A 639 -12.17 14.58 -18.74
C ILE A 639 -12.46 15.62 -19.81
N LYS A 640 -13.58 16.36 -19.70
CA LYS A 640 -13.89 17.47 -20.61
C LYS A 640 -12.84 18.58 -20.49
N ARG A 641 -12.49 18.94 -19.25
CA ARG A 641 -11.41 19.90 -18.97
C ARG A 641 -10.06 19.41 -19.51
N ALA A 642 -9.75 18.12 -19.35
CA ALA A 642 -8.52 17.54 -19.90
C ALA A 642 -8.47 17.61 -21.44
N MET A 643 -9.60 17.38 -22.13
CA MET A 643 -9.72 17.51 -23.60
C MET A 643 -9.60 18.98 -24.08
N GLU A 644 -10.03 19.95 -23.28
CA GLU A 644 -9.85 21.38 -23.58
C GLU A 644 -8.37 21.80 -23.47
N ILE A 645 -7.65 21.26 -22.47
CA ILE A 645 -6.23 21.56 -22.23
C ILE A 645 -5.33 20.88 -23.27
N GLU A 646 -5.63 19.63 -23.66
CA GLU A 646 -4.86 18.85 -24.63
C GLU A 646 -5.73 18.46 -25.84
N PRO A 647 -5.70 19.24 -26.94
CA PRO A 647 -6.57 19.01 -28.11
C PRO A 647 -6.36 17.67 -28.84
N ASN A 648 -5.24 16.98 -28.62
CA ASN A 648 -5.02 15.64 -29.15
C ASN A 648 -5.72 14.54 -28.33
N LEU A 649 -6.13 14.83 -27.09
CA LEU A 649 -6.95 13.93 -26.30
C LEU A 649 -8.39 13.96 -26.85
N LYS A 650 -8.84 12.82 -27.38
CA LYS A 650 -10.22 12.62 -27.82
C LYS A 650 -10.74 11.33 -27.22
N VAL A 651 -11.65 11.44 -26.26
CA VAL A 651 -12.29 10.28 -25.61
C VAL A 651 -13.77 10.20 -25.98
N THR A 652 -14.37 9.03 -25.72
CA THR A 652 -15.81 8.85 -25.87
C THR A 652 -16.50 9.35 -24.61
N LEU A 653 -17.41 10.32 -24.73
CA LEU A 653 -18.26 10.77 -23.63
C LEU A 653 -19.52 9.90 -23.57
N PRO A 654 -19.98 9.50 -22.37
CA PRO A 654 -21.23 8.77 -22.25
C PRO A 654 -22.42 9.68 -22.57
N ASN A 655 -23.46 9.11 -23.18
CA ASN A 655 -24.78 9.71 -23.22
C ASN A 655 -25.62 9.11 -22.08
N LEU A 656 -26.26 9.95 -21.28
CA LEU A 656 -27.14 9.49 -20.21
C LEU A 656 -28.51 9.16 -20.80
N VAL A 657 -29.07 8.01 -20.40
CA VAL A 657 -30.46 7.66 -20.70
C VAL A 657 -31.36 8.29 -19.64
N ASP A 658 -32.52 8.78 -20.05
CA ASP A 658 -33.57 9.19 -19.10
C ASP A 658 -34.14 7.93 -18.43
N ASP A 659 -34.02 7.83 -17.11
CA ASP A 659 -34.49 6.67 -16.33
C ASP A 659 -35.99 6.43 -16.49
N ASN A 660 -36.79 7.43 -16.88
CA ASN A 660 -38.22 7.23 -17.17
C ASN A 660 -38.49 6.39 -18.43
N LEU A 661 -37.46 6.14 -19.26
CA LEU A 661 -37.54 5.28 -20.44
C LEU A 661 -37.26 3.80 -20.13
N LEU A 662 -36.73 3.47 -18.94
CA LEU A 662 -36.42 2.11 -18.48
C LEU A 662 -37.58 1.55 -17.63
#